data_AF-A0AAJ1BJD0-F1
#
_entry.id   AF-A0AAJ1BJD0-F1
#
_cell.length_a   1.000
_cell.length_b   1.000
_cell.length_c   1.000
_cell.angle_alpha   90.00
_cell.angle_beta   90.00
_cell.angle_gamma   90.00
#
_symmetry.space_group_name_H-M   'P 1'
#
loop_
_entity.id
_entity.type
_entity.pdbx_description
1 polymer ?
#
loop_
_entity_poly.entity_id
_entity_poly.type
_entity_poly.pdbx_seq_one_letter_code
_entity_poly.pdbx_strand_id
1 'polypeptide(L)'
;MDNVVYFNTSKNIENQKYDFLCVYMGGKSCNDSSRFYSALEVSLKSCGSLPDGIVIYCNNDKIEECNNYWSDSDLRDNFYNRLSINNIRYTKSIFFIEICTNGFNIMGCDNNSNNSKILSVEDIKRFFKDGIKHLIDINDVIHVAPAGHTFKHPSGRTTKLFIQSRDIARTETELQFIGRGLNVLVEEINWSKIETVYIDTMGVYPIVKEAVSIARCSANIESFHSYSYFERLNPPDGEYLIIISASTSGNMAKALTERGFNKDKIITLIDLTQRDDYCKVLIDLSSTRLLKDLSKIDGSETDIELVGEHFSYKAKPAKAITIGVPHRPTCLLDILKDFGVSGINEINKRIEAIGKNPLLSLKPEGLYGSKKFLKWLQDELSWSLSSKINTVVYSDDGASEQLAELTYDFIKNSKDKSTKTSIVKWQDISKKSLEESTGIIVVSAFSGDGGTLRQISRDLREYEESTIPRHFLIGVGLPQSMESWARLEQFLVRNATSRSYNFSTWKVLPLGPDNVKNSWSELMQLASTAENMSECPLEFLSYDDASLYFDAMTEVISNSKNSLLPNTKSEQLKITEGFVFFNGIFDSRIDELSQCETLMAITSALQTAREHKDDDKCLRPTSYQSVVISPENFLRFNDPILQASILRASLPSELDYSSDQHLSELMKEFLFKVFSRNMHPFGHAALEFGAALAIGKLKLKNEHCRDLIENILKDSNISDLALKGFLLMAFINQSL
;
A
#
# COMPACT_ATOMS: atom_id res chain seq x y z
N MET A 1 13.21 11.31 -11.28
CA MET A 1 12.68 11.94 -10.05
C MET A 1 13.73 11.88 -8.93
N ASP A 2 15.01 11.75 -9.27
CA ASP A 2 15.98 11.06 -8.40
C ASP A 2 16.97 12.05 -7.73
N ASN A 3 16.64 13.34 -7.75
CA ASN A 3 17.55 14.43 -7.41
C ASN A 3 17.19 15.16 -6.09
N VAL A 4 16.17 14.70 -5.37
CA VAL A 4 15.71 15.34 -4.13
C VAL A 4 15.32 14.27 -3.10
N VAL A 5 15.72 14.48 -1.85
CA VAL A 5 15.22 13.72 -0.69
C VAL A 5 14.37 14.67 0.12
N TYR A 6 13.14 14.29 0.45
CA TYR A 6 12.26 15.11 1.26
C TYR A 6 11.54 14.24 2.29
N PHE A 7 11.22 14.84 3.43
CA PHE A 7 10.52 14.17 4.53
C PHE A 7 9.85 15.19 5.44
N ASN A 8 8.80 14.76 6.12
CA ASN A 8 8.10 15.59 7.10
C ASN A 8 8.60 15.29 8.51
N THR A 9 8.83 16.33 9.30
CA THR A 9 9.16 16.23 10.72
C THR A 9 8.33 17.25 11.49
N SER A 10 8.39 17.20 12.82
CA SER A 10 7.64 18.13 13.66
C SER A 10 8.40 18.51 14.92
N LYS A 11 8.13 19.71 15.42
CA LYS A 11 8.70 20.21 16.68
C LYS A 11 7.60 20.81 17.54
N ASN A 12 7.63 20.48 18.83
CA ASN A 12 6.79 21.15 19.81
C ASN A 12 7.48 22.45 20.26
N ILE A 13 6.80 23.58 20.09
CA ILE A 13 7.23 24.89 20.59
C ILE A 13 6.04 25.46 21.35
N GLU A 14 6.24 25.83 22.62
CA GLU A 14 5.19 26.44 23.47
C GLU A 14 3.87 25.63 23.50
N ASN A 15 3.95 24.30 23.67
CA ASN A 15 2.81 23.36 23.65
C ASN A 15 2.02 23.29 22.32
N GLN A 16 2.54 23.88 21.24
CA GLN A 16 2.00 23.74 19.89
C GLN A 16 2.95 22.90 19.04
N LYS A 17 2.38 21.97 18.27
CA LYS A 17 3.14 21.13 17.33
C LYS A 17 3.21 21.85 15.99
N TYR A 18 4.42 21.99 15.48
CA TYR A 18 4.70 22.62 14.19
C TYR A 18 5.25 21.60 13.21
N ASP A 19 4.69 21.56 12.01
CA ASP A 19 5.08 20.62 10.96
C ASP A 19 6.06 21.28 9.98
N PHE A 20 7.20 20.63 9.77
CA PHE A 20 8.27 21.10 8.89
C PHE A 20 8.46 20.13 7.72
N LEU A 21 8.51 20.68 6.52
CA LEU A 21 8.97 19.94 5.33
C LEU A 21 10.48 20.13 5.21
N CYS A 22 11.23 19.05 5.35
CA CYS A 22 12.67 19.04 5.11
C CYS A 22 12.94 18.60 3.68
N VAL A 23 13.83 19.30 2.98
CA VAL A 23 14.21 19.04 1.60
C VAL A 23 15.73 19.05 1.52
N TYR A 24 16.34 17.94 1.13
CA TYR A 24 17.75 17.86 0.79
C TYR A 24 17.91 17.96 -0.73
N MET A 25 18.68 18.97 -1.14
CA MET A 25 19.00 19.21 -2.54
C MET A 25 20.27 18.46 -2.94
N GLY A 26 20.11 17.42 -3.76
CA GLY A 26 21.23 16.72 -4.37
C GLY A 26 22.04 17.63 -5.30
N GLY A 27 23.28 17.24 -5.60
CA GLY A 27 24.20 18.09 -6.38
C GLY A 27 23.66 18.60 -7.72
N LYS A 28 22.82 17.80 -8.42
CA LYS A 28 22.22 18.17 -9.71
C LYS A 28 21.00 19.10 -9.60
N SER A 29 20.37 19.19 -8.43
CA SER A 29 19.17 20.02 -8.17
C SER A 29 19.50 21.49 -7.98
N CYS A 30 20.76 21.81 -7.63
CA CYS A 30 21.24 23.18 -7.46
C CYS A 30 21.94 23.73 -8.72
N ASN A 31 21.84 23.09 -9.89
CA ASN A 31 22.58 23.52 -11.08
C ASN A 31 21.94 24.71 -11.83
N ASP A 32 20.62 24.86 -11.71
CA ASP A 32 19.88 25.96 -12.31
C ASP A 32 18.64 26.29 -11.46
N SER A 33 18.12 27.51 -11.63
CA SER A 33 16.96 27.99 -10.84
C SER A 33 15.69 27.16 -11.11
N SER A 34 15.49 26.68 -12.34
CA SER A 34 14.31 25.89 -12.72
C SER A 34 14.24 24.56 -11.97
N ARG A 35 15.37 23.84 -11.86
CA ARG A 35 15.49 22.58 -11.14
C ARG A 35 15.35 22.77 -9.64
N PHE A 36 15.92 23.85 -9.10
CA PHE A 36 15.78 24.19 -7.69
C PHE A 36 14.30 24.37 -7.29
N TYR A 37 13.55 25.22 -8.01
CA TYR A 37 12.12 25.40 -7.74
C TYR A 37 11.29 24.15 -8.06
N SER A 38 11.64 23.40 -9.12
CA SER A 38 10.97 22.13 -9.44
C SER A 38 11.13 21.10 -8.31
N ALA A 39 12.32 20.98 -7.70
CA ALA A 39 12.56 20.09 -6.58
C ALA A 39 11.72 20.48 -5.35
N LEU A 40 11.61 21.79 -5.06
CA LEU A 40 10.74 22.30 -4.01
C LEU A 40 9.26 22.03 -4.30
N GLU A 41 8.80 22.23 -5.54
CA GLU A 41 7.42 21.95 -5.94
C GLU A 41 7.07 20.47 -5.86
N VAL A 42 7.96 19.58 -6.28
CA VAL A 42 7.79 18.12 -6.16
C VAL A 42 7.69 17.72 -4.68
N SER A 43 8.59 18.27 -3.85
CA SER A 43 8.59 18.02 -2.41
C SER A 43 7.29 18.52 -1.76
N LEU A 44 6.81 19.71 -2.14
CA LEU A 44 5.58 20.27 -1.62
C LEU A 44 4.33 19.47 -2.04
N LYS A 45 4.27 19.01 -3.29
CA LYS A 45 3.16 18.17 -3.81
C LYS A 45 3.05 16.82 -3.10
N SER A 46 4.15 16.32 -2.54
CA SER A 46 4.14 15.09 -1.75
C SER A 46 3.51 15.26 -0.36
N CYS A 47 3.40 16.50 0.13
CA CYS A 47 2.82 16.79 1.43
C CYS A 47 1.29 16.73 1.37
N GLY A 48 0.68 16.03 2.33
CA GLY A 48 -0.78 15.99 2.47
C GLY A 48 -1.41 17.32 2.92
N SER A 49 -0.60 18.26 3.41
CA SER A 49 -0.95 19.62 3.81
C SER A 49 0.25 20.55 3.65
N LEU A 50 0.00 21.86 3.50
CA LEU A 50 1.07 22.86 3.48
C LEU A 50 1.78 22.87 4.86
N PRO A 51 3.12 22.85 4.90
CA PRO A 51 3.88 22.84 6.14
C PRO A 51 3.92 24.22 6.81
N ASP A 52 4.11 24.27 8.14
CA ASP A 52 4.34 25.51 8.88
C ASP A 52 5.67 26.17 8.52
N GLY A 53 6.67 25.36 8.19
CA GLY A 53 7.99 25.81 7.74
C GLY A 53 8.66 24.83 6.78
N ILE A 54 9.60 25.33 5.99
CA ILE A 54 10.40 24.51 5.08
C ILE A 54 11.87 24.62 5.51
N VAL A 55 12.58 23.50 5.58
CA VAL A 55 14.02 23.42 5.88
C VAL A 55 14.72 22.86 4.65
N ILE A 56 15.57 23.67 4.02
CA ILE A 56 16.27 23.31 2.80
C ILE A 56 17.73 23.04 3.16
N TYR A 57 18.16 21.78 3.02
CA TYR A 57 19.54 21.36 3.20
C TYR A 57 20.28 21.44 1.87
N CYS A 58 21.36 22.20 1.86
CA CYS A 58 22.24 22.38 0.71
C CYS A 58 23.68 22.04 1.06
N ASN A 59 24.43 21.63 0.06
CA ASN A 59 25.87 21.44 0.20
C ASN A 59 26.58 22.81 0.28
N ASN A 60 27.68 22.89 1.03
CA ASN A 60 28.52 24.09 1.17
C ASN A 60 28.79 24.78 -0.19
N ASP A 61 29.28 24.02 -1.18
CA ASP A 61 29.64 24.56 -2.49
C ASP A 61 28.44 25.10 -3.32
N LYS A 62 27.19 24.92 -2.86
CA LYS A 62 25.96 25.24 -3.59
C LYS A 62 24.99 26.15 -2.84
N ILE A 63 25.29 26.54 -1.59
CA ILE A 63 24.38 27.35 -0.79
C ILE A 63 24.25 28.78 -1.32
N GLU A 64 25.34 29.38 -1.79
CA GLU A 64 25.32 30.71 -2.42
C GLU A 64 24.47 30.73 -3.69
N GLU A 65 24.58 29.70 -4.52
CA GLU A 65 23.74 29.54 -5.73
C GLU A 65 22.25 29.42 -5.36
N CYS A 66 21.91 28.63 -4.34
CA CYS A 66 20.53 28.49 -3.87
C CYS A 66 19.96 29.81 -3.33
N ASN A 67 20.76 30.56 -2.57
CA ASN A 67 20.37 31.88 -2.07
C ASN A 67 20.18 32.89 -3.22
N ASN A 68 21.02 32.84 -4.26
CA ASN A 68 20.87 33.66 -5.45
C ASN A 68 19.58 33.31 -6.21
N TYR A 69 19.26 32.02 -6.37
CA TYR A 69 17.99 31.59 -6.99
C TYR A 69 16.76 31.99 -6.17
N TRP A 70 16.87 32.00 -4.84
CA TRP A 70 15.82 32.47 -3.94
C TRP A 70 15.63 33.99 -3.97
N SER A 71 16.66 34.74 -4.38
CA SER A 71 16.62 36.21 -4.43
C SER A 71 15.85 36.76 -5.63
N ASP A 72 15.54 35.92 -6.62
CA ASP A 72 14.68 36.27 -7.77
C ASP A 72 13.22 36.44 -7.31
N SER A 73 12.71 37.67 -7.35
CA SER A 73 11.37 38.01 -6.85
C SER A 73 10.25 37.29 -7.60
N ASP A 74 10.36 37.12 -8.91
CA ASP A 74 9.26 36.58 -9.72
C ASP A 74 9.10 35.07 -9.47
N LEU A 75 10.22 34.34 -9.41
CA LEU A 75 10.19 32.90 -9.11
C LEU A 75 9.82 32.63 -7.66
N ARG A 76 10.34 33.44 -6.73
CA ARG A 76 10.04 33.32 -5.31
C ARG A 76 8.56 33.60 -5.04
N ASP A 77 7.99 34.64 -5.63
CA ASP A 77 6.59 35.01 -5.43
C ASP A 77 5.64 33.97 -6.07
N ASN A 78 6.02 33.40 -7.23
CA ASN A 78 5.31 32.26 -7.81
C ASN A 78 5.30 31.03 -6.90
N PHE A 79 6.44 30.70 -6.28
CA PHE A 79 6.50 29.62 -5.31
C PHE A 79 5.70 29.94 -4.04
N TYR A 80 5.72 31.20 -3.58
CA TYR A 80 4.93 31.65 -2.44
C TYR A 80 3.43 31.54 -2.66
N ASN A 81 2.94 31.82 -3.86
CA ASN A 81 1.53 31.63 -4.19
C ASN A 81 1.09 30.18 -3.97
N ARG A 82 1.98 29.20 -4.21
CA ARG A 82 1.72 27.77 -3.96
C ARG A 82 1.71 27.41 -2.47
N LEU A 83 2.31 28.24 -1.61
CA LEU A 83 2.30 28.11 -0.14
C LEU A 83 1.11 28.86 0.50
N SER A 84 0.17 29.33 -0.33
CA SER A 84 -1.02 30.05 0.08
C SER A 84 -2.29 29.41 -0.47
N ILE A 85 -3.37 29.43 0.31
CA ILE A 85 -4.72 29.03 -0.12
C ILE A 85 -5.66 30.17 0.28
N ASN A 86 -6.49 30.66 -0.64
CA ASN A 86 -7.42 31.78 -0.40
C ASN A 86 -6.73 33.05 0.16
N ASN A 87 -5.54 33.40 -0.36
CA ASN A 87 -4.68 34.50 0.11
C ASN A 87 -4.19 34.39 1.57
N ILE A 88 -4.34 33.22 2.21
CA ILE A 88 -3.77 32.93 3.53
C ILE A 88 -2.49 32.13 3.35
N ARG A 89 -1.38 32.63 3.90
CA ARG A 89 -0.06 32.00 3.84
C ARG A 89 0.11 31.01 5.00
N TYR A 90 0.26 29.73 4.68
CA TYR A 90 0.39 28.65 5.67
C TYR A 90 1.83 28.44 6.11
N THR A 91 2.78 28.54 5.17
CA THR A 91 4.22 28.43 5.46
C THR A 91 4.78 29.76 5.93
N LYS A 92 5.16 29.82 7.21
CA LYS A 92 5.55 31.05 7.91
C LYS A 92 7.05 31.35 7.81
N SER A 93 7.86 30.32 7.63
CA SER A 93 9.33 30.40 7.70
C SER A 93 10.00 29.41 6.75
N ILE A 94 11.00 29.86 6.01
CA ILE A 94 11.84 29.00 5.15
C ILE A 94 13.29 29.15 5.61
N PHE A 95 13.94 28.04 5.96
CA PHE A 95 15.30 27.99 6.49
C PHE A 95 16.26 27.38 5.47
N PHE A 96 17.38 28.06 5.23
CA PHE A 96 18.48 27.55 4.42
C PHE A 96 19.59 27.02 5.33
N ILE A 97 19.86 25.72 5.21
CA ILE A 97 20.82 24.99 6.02
C ILE A 97 21.99 24.58 5.15
N GLU A 98 23.17 25.05 5.51
CA GLU A 98 24.42 24.60 4.92
C GLU A 98 24.92 23.35 5.66
N ILE A 99 25.25 22.30 4.91
CA ILE A 99 25.95 21.12 5.42
C ILE A 99 27.46 21.33 5.25
N CYS A 100 28.16 21.53 6.36
CA CYS A 100 29.62 21.63 6.42
C CYS A 100 30.24 20.30 6.87
N THR A 101 31.56 20.15 6.70
CA THR A 101 32.29 18.93 7.08
C THR A 101 32.20 18.57 8.57
N ASN A 102 31.87 19.52 9.44
CA ASN A 102 31.81 19.33 10.89
C ASN A 102 30.47 19.76 11.51
N GLY A 103 29.39 19.88 10.72
CA GLY A 103 28.07 20.22 11.26
C GLY A 103 27.16 20.97 10.30
N PHE A 104 26.19 21.68 10.87
CA PHE A 104 25.17 22.43 10.15
C PHE A 104 25.21 23.90 10.51
N ASN A 105 25.16 24.78 9.49
CA ASN A 105 25.03 26.22 9.68
C ASN A 105 23.66 26.70 9.16
N ILE A 106 22.98 27.54 9.93
CA ILE A 106 21.73 28.20 9.50
C ILE A 106 22.13 29.51 8.81
N MET A 107 22.05 29.55 7.48
CA MET A 107 22.56 30.68 6.68
C MET A 107 21.56 31.82 6.53
N GLY A 108 20.26 31.51 6.62
CA GLY A 108 19.22 32.51 6.45
C GLY A 108 17.83 31.97 6.78
N CYS A 109 16.93 32.88 7.06
CA CYS A 109 15.53 32.58 7.32
C CYS A 109 14.65 33.64 6.64
N ASP A 110 13.80 33.21 5.71
CA ASP A 110 12.79 34.07 5.10
C ASP A 110 11.49 33.95 5.92
N ASN A 111 11.17 35.02 6.66
CA ASN A 111 10.07 35.09 7.63
C ASN A 111 9.16 36.27 7.35
N ASN A 112 7.85 36.04 7.41
CA ASN A 112 6.83 37.08 7.20
C ASN A 112 6.21 37.60 8.52
N SER A 113 6.67 37.15 9.69
CA SER A 113 6.10 37.50 11.00
C SER A 113 7.16 37.83 12.05
N ASN A 114 6.89 38.81 12.92
CA ASN A 114 7.72 39.18 14.08
C ASN A 114 7.87 38.05 15.14
N ASN A 115 7.13 36.94 15.02
CA ASN A 115 7.35 35.71 15.78
C ASN A 115 8.23 34.74 14.96
N SER A 116 9.50 35.11 14.75
CA SER A 116 10.48 34.19 14.17
C SER A 116 10.65 32.98 15.10
N LYS A 117 10.18 31.81 14.65
CA LYS A 117 10.38 30.56 15.41
C LYS A 117 11.82 30.13 15.23
N ILE A 118 12.59 30.12 16.31
CA ILE A 118 14.01 29.81 16.26
C ILE A 118 14.18 28.27 16.17
N LEU A 119 14.71 27.79 15.05
CA LEU A 119 15.30 26.46 14.98
C LEU A 119 16.74 26.55 15.50
N SER A 120 17.10 25.68 16.42
CA SER A 120 18.48 25.50 16.88
C SER A 120 19.23 24.54 15.95
N VAL A 121 20.57 24.55 15.99
CA VAL A 121 21.38 23.56 15.26
C VAL A 121 21.06 22.14 15.72
N GLU A 122 20.71 21.95 16.99
CA GLU A 122 20.26 20.67 17.55
C GLU A 122 18.95 20.19 16.92
N ASP A 123 18.01 21.11 16.63
CA ASP A 123 16.77 20.76 15.91
C ASP A 123 17.07 20.30 14.49
N ILE A 124 18.00 20.98 13.81
CA ILE A 124 18.43 20.63 12.45
C ILE A 124 19.09 19.25 12.43
N LYS A 125 19.99 18.96 13.39
CA LYS A 125 20.58 17.63 13.57
C LYS A 125 19.52 16.56 13.80
N ARG A 126 18.53 16.83 14.66
CA ARG A 126 17.41 15.92 14.91
C ARG A 126 16.60 15.67 13.63
N PHE A 127 16.22 16.73 12.92
CA PHE A 127 15.48 16.63 11.68
C PHE A 127 16.25 15.84 10.63
N PHE A 128 17.56 16.05 10.49
CA PHE A 128 18.39 15.26 9.58
C PHE A 128 18.37 13.76 9.95
N LYS A 129 18.48 13.43 11.24
CA LYS A 129 18.32 12.04 11.74
C LYS A 129 16.94 11.46 11.43
N ASP A 130 15.87 12.25 11.56
CA ASP A 130 14.52 11.84 11.18
C ASP A 130 14.43 11.52 9.68
N GLY A 131 15.11 12.29 8.83
CA GLY A 131 15.22 12.01 7.40
C GLY A 131 15.90 10.69 7.09
N ILE A 132 17.00 10.37 7.79
CA ILE A 132 17.69 9.09 7.61
C ILE A 132 16.78 7.93 8.08
N LYS A 133 16.03 8.11 9.18
CA LYS A 133 15.02 7.14 9.62
C LYS A 133 13.88 6.99 8.61
N HIS A 134 13.45 8.08 7.98
CA HIS A 134 12.45 8.03 6.92
C HIS A 134 12.91 7.17 5.74
N LEU A 135 14.21 7.22 5.38
CA LEU A 135 14.78 6.36 4.34
C LEU A 135 14.71 4.87 4.69
N ILE A 136 14.88 4.50 5.95
CA ILE A 136 14.71 3.10 6.40
C ILE A 136 13.30 2.59 6.12
N ASP A 137 12.29 3.41 6.36
CA ASP A 137 10.88 3.04 6.19
C ASP A 137 10.51 2.94 4.69
N ILE A 138 10.89 3.92 3.88
CA ILE A 138 10.52 3.93 2.45
C ILE A 138 11.32 2.92 1.62
N ASN A 139 12.54 2.59 2.05
CA ASN A 139 13.41 1.66 1.34
C ASN A 139 13.36 0.22 1.89
N ASP A 140 12.47 -0.07 2.84
CA ASP A 140 12.23 -1.41 3.42
C ASP A 140 13.52 -2.07 3.96
N VAL A 141 14.30 -1.32 4.74
CA VAL A 141 15.62 -1.76 5.23
C VAL A 141 15.53 -2.81 6.35
N ILE A 142 14.40 -2.86 7.07
CA ILE A 142 14.19 -3.76 8.21
C ILE A 142 13.23 -4.87 7.82
N HIS A 143 13.72 -6.11 7.87
CA HIS A 143 12.93 -7.30 7.58
C HIS A 143 12.59 -8.06 8.86
N VAL A 144 11.31 -8.37 9.01
CA VAL A 144 10.80 -9.21 10.10
C VAL A 144 10.57 -10.62 9.55
N ALA A 145 11.08 -11.64 10.24
CA ALA A 145 10.80 -13.02 9.93
C ALA A 145 9.33 -13.33 10.28
N PRO A 146 8.62 -14.10 9.44
CA PRO A 146 7.22 -14.46 9.68
C PRO A 146 7.06 -15.37 10.89
N ALA A 147 5.82 -15.64 11.26
CA ALA A 147 5.52 -16.71 12.20
C ALA A 147 6.15 -18.04 11.73
N GLY A 148 6.67 -18.81 12.67
CA GLY A 148 7.29 -20.11 12.39
C GLY A 148 8.69 -20.06 11.76
N HIS A 149 9.33 -18.89 11.66
CA HIS A 149 10.60 -18.73 10.96
C HIS A 149 11.62 -17.82 11.65
N THR A 150 12.89 -18.04 11.39
CA THR A 150 14.03 -17.20 11.82
C THR A 150 14.94 -16.88 10.64
N PHE A 151 15.62 -15.74 10.67
CA PHE A 151 16.78 -15.51 9.80
C PHE A 151 18.01 -16.14 10.41
N LYS A 152 18.70 -17.00 9.65
CA LYS A 152 19.97 -17.60 10.05
C LYS A 152 21.10 -16.83 9.39
N HIS A 153 21.90 -16.16 10.22
CA HIS A 153 23.08 -15.42 9.82
C HIS A 153 24.23 -16.37 9.46
N PRO A 154 25.21 -15.94 8.64
CA PRO A 154 26.42 -16.71 8.38
C PRO A 154 27.20 -17.10 9.64
N SER A 155 27.03 -16.33 10.74
CA SER A 155 27.59 -16.66 12.06
C SER A 155 26.89 -17.83 12.77
N GLY A 156 25.84 -18.40 12.19
CA GLY A 156 25.01 -19.46 12.77
C GLY A 156 23.92 -18.97 13.71
N ARG A 157 23.87 -17.66 14.02
CA ARG A 157 22.85 -17.07 14.89
C ARG A 157 21.50 -16.96 14.17
N THR A 158 20.42 -17.25 14.90
CA THR A 158 19.05 -17.07 14.44
C THR A 158 18.41 -15.81 15.06
N THR A 159 17.72 -15.01 14.24
CA THR A 159 17.02 -13.80 14.69
C THR A 159 15.67 -13.62 13.99
N LYS A 160 14.69 -13.02 14.68
CA LYS A 160 13.41 -12.60 14.08
C LYS A 160 13.50 -11.34 13.23
N LEU A 161 14.59 -10.61 13.35
CA LEU A 161 14.83 -9.35 12.67
C LEU A 161 16.12 -9.44 11.87
N PHE A 162 16.10 -8.86 10.68
CA PHE A 162 17.27 -8.71 9.84
C PHE A 162 17.29 -7.30 9.24
N ILE A 163 18.47 -6.69 9.17
CA ILE A 163 18.65 -5.30 8.75
C ILE A 163 19.52 -5.33 7.49
N GLN A 164 18.95 -4.92 6.36
CA GLN A 164 19.61 -4.92 5.05
C GLN A 164 20.16 -3.51 4.75
N SER A 165 21.22 -3.14 5.46
CA SER A 165 21.77 -1.77 5.45
C SER A 165 22.14 -1.23 4.07
N ARG A 166 22.51 -2.08 3.10
CA ARG A 166 22.85 -1.65 1.74
C ARG A 166 21.67 -0.97 1.02
N ASP A 167 20.44 -1.33 1.38
CA ASP A 167 19.23 -0.87 0.69
C ASP A 167 18.76 0.50 1.21
N ILE A 168 19.44 1.07 2.22
CA ILE A 168 19.11 2.38 2.79
C ILE A 168 19.18 3.52 1.77
N ALA A 169 20.00 3.39 0.72
CA ALA A 169 20.09 4.34 -0.39
C ALA A 169 19.82 3.64 -1.73
N ARG A 170 18.77 4.05 -2.44
CA ARG A 170 18.40 3.56 -3.78
C ARG A 170 18.79 4.51 -4.90
N THR A 171 19.01 5.79 -4.58
CA THR A 171 19.36 6.85 -5.54
C THR A 171 20.66 7.54 -5.16
N GLU A 172 21.28 8.23 -6.13
CA GLU A 172 22.49 9.04 -5.90
C GLU A 172 22.26 10.12 -4.83
N THR A 173 21.07 10.73 -4.81
CA THR A 173 20.74 11.78 -3.82
C THR A 173 20.56 11.22 -2.41
N GLU A 174 19.92 10.05 -2.27
CA GLU A 174 19.84 9.36 -0.97
C GLU A 174 21.22 8.96 -0.47
N LEU A 175 22.09 8.49 -1.37
CA LEU A 175 23.47 8.16 -1.05
C LEU A 175 24.23 9.39 -0.52
N GLN A 176 24.12 10.53 -1.22
CA GLN A 176 24.67 11.82 -0.79
C GLN A 176 24.14 12.24 0.59
N PHE A 177 22.83 12.10 0.81
CA PHE A 177 22.18 12.46 2.06
C PHE A 177 22.70 11.64 3.24
N ILE A 178 22.81 10.32 3.09
CA ILE A 178 23.25 9.42 4.16
C ILE A 178 24.76 9.51 4.39
N GLY A 179 25.57 9.59 3.32
CA GLY A 179 27.02 9.77 3.42
C GLY A 179 27.37 11.08 4.14
N ARG A 180 26.64 12.16 3.85
CA ARG A 180 26.73 13.43 4.59
C ARG A 180 26.34 13.26 6.04
N GLY A 181 25.21 12.60 6.29
CA GLY A 181 24.76 12.28 7.65
C GLY A 181 25.82 11.57 8.47
N LEU A 182 26.47 10.55 7.89
CA LEU A 182 27.56 9.83 8.54
C LEU A 182 28.75 10.75 8.89
N ASN A 183 29.11 11.66 7.99
CA ASN A 183 30.18 12.63 8.22
C ASN A 183 29.84 13.64 9.33
N VAL A 184 28.66 14.27 9.27
CA VAL A 184 28.31 15.43 10.12
C VAL A 184 27.66 15.07 11.46
N LEU A 185 27.04 13.88 11.58
CA LEU A 185 26.39 13.45 12.83
C LEU A 185 27.34 12.71 13.77
N VAL A 186 28.57 12.42 13.32
CA VAL A 186 29.62 11.79 14.12
C VAL A 186 30.75 12.80 14.35
N GLU A 187 30.45 13.80 15.16
CA GLU A 187 31.22 15.04 15.31
C GLU A 187 32.61 14.85 15.93
N GLU A 188 32.84 13.77 16.68
CA GLU A 188 34.13 13.54 17.34
C GLU A 188 35.18 12.91 16.42
N ILE A 189 34.80 12.55 15.19
CA ILE A 189 35.70 11.96 14.20
C ILE A 189 36.28 13.04 13.30
N ASN A 190 37.60 13.15 13.29
CA ASN A 190 38.29 14.01 12.33
C ASN A 190 38.51 13.27 11.02
N TRP A 191 37.49 13.31 10.14
CA TRP A 191 37.49 12.61 8.86
C TRP A 191 38.69 12.93 7.96
N SER A 192 39.23 14.15 8.02
CA SER A 192 40.38 14.55 7.20
C SER A 192 41.69 13.84 7.55
N LYS A 193 41.80 13.26 8.75
CA LYS A 193 42.99 12.57 9.24
C LYS A 193 42.95 11.06 9.06
N ILE A 194 41.81 10.50 8.69
CA ILE A 194 41.65 9.05 8.56
C ILE A 194 42.50 8.55 7.39
N GLU A 195 43.32 7.52 7.63
CA GLU A 195 44.13 6.85 6.61
C GLU A 195 43.44 5.58 6.12
N THR A 196 42.71 4.88 6.98
CA THR A 196 42.02 3.62 6.64
C THR A 196 40.64 3.54 7.26
N VAL A 197 39.64 3.17 6.45
CA VAL A 197 38.29 2.85 6.92
C VAL A 197 38.01 1.36 6.70
N TYR A 198 37.74 0.64 7.77
CA TYR A 198 37.33 -0.76 7.71
C TYR A 198 35.81 -0.87 7.66
N ILE A 199 35.29 -1.66 6.72
CA ILE A 199 33.86 -1.97 6.58
C ILE A 199 33.62 -3.46 6.75
N ASP A 200 32.52 -3.85 7.38
CA ASP A 200 32.16 -5.25 7.58
C ASP A 200 31.59 -5.92 6.31
N THR A 201 31.06 -5.15 5.36
CA THR A 201 30.56 -5.63 4.08
C THR A 201 30.74 -4.59 2.98
N MET A 202 31.03 -5.03 1.76
CA MET A 202 31.04 -4.15 0.59
C MET A 202 29.68 -3.51 0.28
N GLY A 203 28.59 -4.01 0.88
CA GLY A 203 27.26 -3.38 0.77
C GLY A 203 27.18 -1.93 1.23
N VAL A 204 28.06 -1.49 2.15
CA VAL A 204 28.09 -0.10 2.66
C VAL A 204 29.21 0.75 2.08
N TYR A 205 30.03 0.19 1.18
CA TYR A 205 31.14 0.90 0.54
C TYR A 205 30.72 2.24 -0.10
N PRO A 206 29.62 2.32 -0.87
CA PRO A 206 29.22 3.60 -1.49
C PRO A 206 28.95 4.71 -0.46
N ILE A 207 28.34 4.37 0.67
CA ILE A 207 27.99 5.32 1.75
C ILE A 207 29.27 5.88 2.38
N VAL A 208 30.20 4.98 2.71
CA VAL A 208 31.50 5.36 3.29
C VAL A 208 32.32 6.15 2.30
N LYS A 209 32.30 5.78 1.01
CA LYS A 209 33.04 6.50 -0.03
C LYS A 209 32.55 7.93 -0.19
N GLU A 210 31.24 8.16 -0.13
CA GLU A 210 30.66 9.50 -0.15
C GLU A 210 31.11 10.32 1.07
N ALA A 211 31.03 9.76 2.28
CA ALA A 211 31.47 10.42 3.52
C ALA A 211 32.94 10.83 3.48
N VAL A 212 33.82 9.93 3.02
CA VAL A 212 35.27 10.17 2.85
C VAL A 212 35.53 11.25 1.78
N SER A 213 34.81 11.20 0.66
CA SER A 213 34.97 12.16 -0.44
C SER A 213 34.65 13.60 -0.02
N ILE A 214 33.58 13.79 0.76
CA ILE A 214 33.18 15.11 1.27
C ILE A 214 34.21 15.70 2.22
N ALA A 215 34.82 14.85 3.06
CA ALA A 215 35.90 15.25 3.94
C ALA A 215 37.22 15.56 3.21
N ARG A 216 37.27 15.40 1.87
CA ARG A 216 38.48 15.46 1.03
C ARG A 216 39.60 14.56 1.56
N CYS A 217 39.21 13.43 2.13
CA CYS A 217 40.08 12.43 2.70
C CYS A 217 40.43 11.38 1.62
N SER A 218 41.69 10.94 1.59
CA SER A 218 42.16 9.88 0.68
C SER A 218 42.24 8.51 1.35
N ALA A 219 41.44 8.28 2.40
CA ALA A 219 41.48 7.03 3.16
C ALA A 219 41.26 5.81 2.26
N ASN A 220 42.04 4.75 2.52
CA ASN A 220 41.79 3.45 1.92
C ASN A 220 40.55 2.81 2.58
N ILE A 221 39.66 2.21 1.80
CA ILE A 221 38.47 1.53 2.35
C ILE A 221 38.64 0.02 2.16
N GLU A 222 38.66 -0.73 3.25
CA GLU A 222 38.95 -2.16 3.26
C GLU A 222 37.77 -2.95 3.86
N SER A 223 37.27 -3.97 3.17
CA SER A 223 36.28 -4.90 3.74
C SER A 223 36.96 -6.04 4.47
N PHE A 224 36.49 -6.34 5.68
CA PHE A 224 36.87 -7.54 6.42
C PHE A 224 35.82 -8.67 6.30
N HIS A 225 34.86 -8.53 5.38
CA HIS A 225 33.87 -9.55 5.02
C HIS A 225 33.22 -10.22 6.24
N SER A 226 32.78 -9.39 7.19
CA SER A 226 32.10 -9.76 8.42
C SER A 226 32.93 -10.74 9.25
N TYR A 227 32.47 -11.97 9.49
CA TYR A 227 33.14 -12.90 10.39
C TYR A 227 34.26 -13.73 9.73
N SER A 228 34.38 -13.70 8.40
CA SER A 228 35.31 -14.58 7.67
C SER A 228 36.78 -14.15 7.77
N TYR A 229 37.05 -12.84 7.88
CA TYR A 229 38.40 -12.29 8.07
C TYR A 229 38.57 -11.49 9.38
N PHE A 230 37.53 -11.44 10.21
CA PHE A 230 37.54 -10.81 11.54
C PHE A 230 38.73 -11.26 12.41
N GLU A 231 39.11 -12.53 12.31
CA GLU A 231 40.17 -13.09 13.16
C GLU A 231 41.57 -12.51 12.90
N ARG A 232 41.80 -11.91 11.74
CA ARG A 232 43.11 -11.38 11.32
C ARG A 232 43.23 -9.87 11.44
N LEU A 233 42.17 -9.17 11.86
CA LEU A 233 42.15 -7.72 11.98
C LEU A 233 42.81 -7.29 13.30
N ASN A 234 43.80 -6.39 13.20
CA ASN A 234 44.44 -5.71 14.34
C ASN A 234 44.38 -4.19 14.12
N PRO A 235 44.38 -3.38 15.19
CA PRO A 235 44.44 -1.92 15.06
C PRO A 235 45.68 -1.51 14.23
N PRO A 236 45.52 -0.69 13.17
CA PRO A 236 46.66 -0.17 12.43
C PRO A 236 47.38 0.91 13.24
N ASP A 237 48.64 1.18 12.87
CA ASP A 237 49.45 2.25 13.49
C ASP A 237 48.94 3.66 13.13
N GLY A 238 48.28 3.81 11.98
CA GLY A 238 47.72 5.06 11.48
C GLY A 238 46.31 5.38 12.00
N GLU A 239 45.80 6.57 11.66
CA GLU A 239 44.43 6.95 12.01
C GLU A 239 43.39 6.13 11.23
N TYR A 240 42.44 5.52 11.94
CA TYR A 240 41.48 4.59 11.35
C TYR A 240 40.05 4.87 11.80
N LEU A 241 39.10 4.29 11.06
CA LEU A 241 37.70 4.24 11.44
C LEU A 241 37.11 2.88 11.08
N ILE A 242 36.22 2.35 11.92
CA ILE A 242 35.48 1.11 11.63
C ILE A 242 34.01 1.44 11.46
N ILE A 243 33.44 1.00 10.34
CA ILE A 243 32.02 1.07 10.05
C ILE A 243 31.43 -0.34 10.04
N ILE A 244 30.48 -0.57 10.92
CA ILE A 244 29.67 -1.77 10.97
C ILE A 244 28.33 -1.46 10.32
N SER A 245 27.94 -2.24 9.33
CA SER A 245 26.79 -1.98 8.47
C SER A 245 25.47 -2.03 9.23
N ALA A 246 25.25 -3.07 10.05
CA ALA A 246 24.11 -3.16 10.95
C ALA A 246 24.37 -4.14 12.09
N SER A 247 23.68 -3.97 13.22
CA SER A 247 23.71 -4.93 14.32
C SER A 247 22.37 -5.07 15.03
N THR A 248 22.10 -6.27 15.54
CA THR A 248 20.98 -6.54 16.45
C THR A 248 21.43 -6.84 17.87
N SER A 249 22.73 -7.07 18.09
CA SER A 249 23.27 -7.51 19.39
C SER A 249 24.50 -6.74 19.85
N GLY A 250 25.16 -5.98 18.96
CA GLY A 250 26.41 -5.29 19.26
C GLY A 250 27.64 -6.20 19.35
N ASN A 251 27.51 -7.52 19.09
CA ASN A 251 28.61 -8.48 19.27
C ASN A 251 29.86 -8.15 18.45
N MET A 252 29.69 -7.67 17.21
CA MET A 252 30.83 -7.32 16.36
C MET A 252 31.61 -6.11 16.93
N ALA A 253 30.90 -5.07 17.36
CA ALA A 253 31.52 -3.91 18.00
C ALA A 253 32.25 -4.33 19.29
N LYS A 254 31.59 -5.13 20.14
CA LYS A 254 32.19 -5.68 21.35
C LYS A 254 33.47 -6.46 21.05
N ALA A 255 33.42 -7.38 20.08
CA ALA A 255 34.57 -8.21 19.74
C ALA A 255 35.75 -7.40 19.16
N LEU A 256 35.48 -6.29 18.45
CA LEU A 256 36.52 -5.35 18.02
C LEU A 256 37.15 -4.62 19.21
N THR A 257 36.33 -4.13 20.17
CA THR A 257 36.88 -3.47 21.37
C THR A 257 37.72 -4.41 22.22
N GLU A 258 37.34 -5.68 22.36
CA GLU A 258 38.11 -6.70 23.07
C GLU A 258 39.46 -7.00 22.40
N ARG A 259 39.60 -6.73 21.10
CA ARG A 259 40.85 -6.85 20.33
C ARG A 259 41.72 -5.58 20.38
N GLY A 260 41.32 -4.56 21.13
CA GLY A 260 42.08 -3.34 21.33
C GLY A 260 41.74 -2.19 20.37
N PHE A 261 40.67 -2.32 19.57
CA PHE A 261 40.16 -1.18 18.81
C PHE A 261 39.47 -0.17 19.74
N ASN A 262 39.67 1.12 19.48
CA ASN A 262 39.04 2.18 20.27
C ASN A 262 37.55 2.29 19.92
N LYS A 263 36.67 2.15 20.92
CA LYS A 263 35.22 2.26 20.78
C LYS A 263 34.76 3.57 20.13
N ASP A 264 35.48 4.67 20.35
CA ASP A 264 35.12 5.98 19.80
C ASP A 264 35.36 6.07 18.28
N LYS A 265 36.14 5.13 17.73
CA LYS A 265 36.44 4.96 16.31
C LYS A 265 35.61 3.85 15.65
N ILE A 266 34.64 3.27 16.36
CA ILE A 266 33.72 2.26 15.85
C ILE A 266 32.33 2.88 15.72
N ILE A 267 31.76 2.83 14.52
CA ILE A 267 30.43 3.33 14.21
C ILE A 267 29.60 2.19 13.64
N THR A 268 28.46 1.90 14.24
CA THR A 268 27.43 1.05 13.64
C THR A 268 26.40 1.93 12.95
N LEU A 269 26.15 1.72 11.65
CA LEU A 269 25.21 2.56 10.92
C LEU A 269 23.78 2.40 11.44
N ILE A 270 23.34 1.15 11.65
CA ILE A 270 21.99 0.83 12.13
C ILE A 270 22.07 -0.19 13.27
N ASP A 271 21.53 0.13 14.45
CA ASP A 271 21.36 -0.83 15.55
C ASP A 271 19.94 -0.76 16.13
N LEU A 272 19.51 -1.83 16.77
CA LEU A 272 18.24 -1.89 17.50
C LEU A 272 18.23 -1.00 18.75
N THR A 273 19.40 -0.74 19.32
CA THR A 273 19.56 0.08 20.53
C THR A 273 20.87 0.84 20.48
N GLN A 274 20.99 1.95 21.22
CA GLN A 274 22.28 2.59 21.49
C GLN A 274 23.28 1.64 22.17
N ARG A 275 24.58 1.85 21.92
CA ARG A 275 25.69 0.95 22.34
C ARG A 275 26.93 1.71 22.83
N ASP A 276 26.75 2.77 23.62
CA ASP A 276 27.84 3.70 24.04
C ASP A 276 29.05 3.03 24.72
N ASP A 277 28.89 1.80 25.23
CA ASP A 277 29.96 0.98 25.80
C ASP A 277 30.94 0.45 24.75
N TYR A 278 30.50 0.22 23.51
CA TYR A 278 31.27 -0.48 22.47
C TYR A 278 31.44 0.30 21.16
N CYS A 279 30.46 1.12 20.78
CA CYS A 279 30.50 1.87 19.53
C CYS A 279 29.46 2.99 19.52
N LYS A 280 29.62 3.95 18.62
CA LYS A 280 28.56 4.91 18.30
C LYS A 280 27.55 4.28 17.34
N VAL A 281 26.27 4.60 17.53
CA VAL A 281 25.20 4.16 16.62
C VAL A 281 24.66 5.38 15.88
N LEU A 282 24.78 5.38 14.55
CA LEU A 282 24.26 6.47 13.72
C LEU A 282 22.73 6.49 13.75
N ILE A 283 22.10 5.32 13.61
CA ILE A 283 20.64 5.15 13.59
C ILE A 283 20.20 4.11 14.63
N ASP A 284 19.49 4.59 15.65
CA ASP A 284 18.88 3.77 16.69
C ASP A 284 17.40 3.53 16.44
N LEU A 285 17.03 2.25 16.37
CA LEU A 285 15.68 1.75 16.10
C LEU A 285 14.86 1.46 17.37
N SER A 286 15.39 1.71 18.57
CA SER A 286 14.72 1.44 19.85
C SER A 286 13.32 2.10 19.98
N SER A 287 13.16 3.25 19.33
CA SER A 287 11.93 4.04 19.27
C SER A 287 10.89 3.54 18.26
N THR A 288 11.25 2.60 17.39
CA THR A 288 10.38 2.09 16.33
C THR A 288 9.41 1.04 16.90
N ARG A 289 8.11 1.16 16.60
CA ARG A 289 7.03 0.30 17.17
C ARG A 289 7.22 -1.21 16.90
N LEU A 290 8.12 -1.59 16.00
CA LEU A 290 8.41 -2.97 15.58
C LEU A 290 9.01 -3.85 16.70
N LEU A 291 9.67 -3.28 17.72
CA LEU A 291 10.48 -4.05 18.66
C LEU A 291 9.71 -4.70 19.82
N LYS A 292 8.45 -4.34 20.05
CA LYS A 292 7.73 -4.79 21.26
C LYS A 292 7.21 -6.22 21.21
N ASP A 293 7.13 -6.85 20.02
CA ASP A 293 6.48 -8.17 19.86
C ASP A 293 7.40 -9.32 19.38
N LEU A 294 8.72 -9.09 19.20
CA LEU A 294 9.59 -10.02 18.44
C LEU A 294 10.63 -10.83 19.25
N SER A 295 10.46 -10.94 20.57
CA SER A 295 11.50 -11.52 21.46
C SER A 295 11.41 -13.02 21.75
N LYS A 296 10.44 -13.75 21.18
CA LYS A 296 10.33 -15.21 21.39
C LYS A 296 10.64 -15.96 20.11
N ILE A 297 11.79 -16.62 20.09
CA ILE A 297 12.13 -17.67 19.14
C ILE A 297 11.74 -18.97 19.83
N ASP A 298 10.66 -19.60 19.39
CA ASP A 298 10.35 -20.97 19.79
C ASP A 298 11.17 -21.90 18.89
N GLY A 299 11.96 -22.82 19.46
CA GLY A 299 12.93 -23.66 18.75
C GLY A 299 12.35 -24.63 17.69
N SER A 300 11.09 -24.47 17.31
CA SER A 300 10.40 -25.18 16.22
C SER A 300 10.33 -24.38 14.91
N GLU A 301 11.02 -23.23 14.83
CA GLU A 301 10.99 -22.32 13.68
C GLU A 301 11.97 -22.77 12.58
N THR A 302 11.61 -22.54 11.31
CA THR A 302 12.46 -22.89 10.17
C THR A 302 13.32 -21.71 9.70
N ASP A 303 14.59 -21.99 9.40
CA ASP A 303 15.56 -20.97 9.07
C ASP A 303 15.45 -20.46 7.62
N ILE A 304 15.43 -19.14 7.46
CA ILE A 304 15.73 -18.44 6.22
C ILE A 304 17.25 -18.21 6.22
N GLU A 305 17.97 -18.96 5.40
CA GLU A 305 19.43 -18.81 5.31
C GLU A 305 19.80 -17.55 4.53
N LEU A 306 20.59 -16.68 5.19
CA LEU A 306 21.23 -15.53 4.59
C LEU A 306 22.55 -15.99 3.95
N VAL A 307 22.70 -15.81 2.64
CA VAL A 307 23.84 -16.33 1.86
C VAL A 307 24.61 -15.21 1.17
N GLY A 308 25.93 -15.34 1.16
CA GLY A 308 26.85 -14.45 0.47
C GLY A 308 27.14 -13.15 1.23
N GLU A 309 28.07 -12.35 0.69
CA GLU A 309 28.54 -11.09 1.29
C GLU A 309 27.44 -10.00 1.36
N HIS A 310 26.43 -10.11 0.50
CA HIS A 310 25.30 -9.21 0.45
C HIS A 310 24.08 -9.70 1.24
N PHE A 311 24.21 -10.83 1.95
CA PHE A 311 23.15 -11.43 2.77
C PHE A 311 21.84 -11.65 1.98
N SER A 312 21.95 -12.19 0.76
CA SER A 312 20.80 -12.52 -0.08
C SER A 312 20.07 -13.77 0.43
N TYR A 313 18.74 -13.83 0.27
CA TYR A 313 17.93 -14.96 0.72
C TYR A 313 17.80 -16.06 -0.33
N LYS A 314 17.66 -17.31 0.11
CA LYS A 314 17.10 -18.40 -0.72
C LYS A 314 15.58 -18.37 -0.60
N ALA A 315 14.87 -18.08 -1.69
CA ALA A 315 13.40 -18.01 -1.69
C ALA A 315 12.80 -19.34 -1.24
N LYS A 316 11.85 -19.29 -0.30
CA LYS A 316 11.06 -20.47 0.06
C LYS A 316 10.14 -20.87 -1.11
N PRO A 317 9.80 -22.16 -1.24
CA PRO A 317 8.74 -22.57 -2.17
C PRO A 317 7.44 -21.84 -1.84
N ALA A 318 6.63 -21.62 -2.86
CA ALA A 318 5.38 -20.87 -2.75
C ALA A 318 4.46 -21.55 -1.72
N LYS A 319 3.89 -20.76 -0.81
CA LYS A 319 2.90 -21.24 0.15
C LYS A 319 1.55 -21.34 -0.54
N ALA A 320 0.97 -22.52 -0.57
CA ALA A 320 -0.39 -22.73 -1.06
C ALA A 320 -1.41 -22.56 0.08
N ILE A 321 -2.35 -21.63 -0.08
CA ILE A 321 -3.41 -21.35 0.92
C ILE A 321 -4.74 -21.91 0.45
N THR A 322 -5.40 -22.68 1.31
CA THR A 322 -6.73 -23.22 1.04
C THR A 322 -7.81 -22.35 1.68
N ILE A 323 -8.62 -21.70 0.85
CA ILE A 323 -9.75 -20.85 1.24
C ILE A 323 -10.86 -21.73 1.83
N GLY A 324 -11.61 -21.19 2.79
CA GLY A 324 -12.58 -21.98 3.57
C GLY A 324 -13.24 -21.18 4.69
N VAL A 325 -13.94 -21.86 5.59
CA VAL A 325 -14.73 -21.27 6.68
C VAL A 325 -14.00 -20.20 7.50
N PRO A 326 -12.70 -20.35 7.86
CA PRO A 326 -11.96 -19.31 8.59
C PRO A 326 -11.89 -17.95 7.87
N HIS A 327 -12.03 -17.95 6.55
CA HIS A 327 -11.98 -16.76 5.69
C HIS A 327 -13.35 -16.14 5.45
N ARG A 328 -14.43 -16.63 6.10
CA ARG A 328 -15.77 -16.05 5.93
C ARG A 328 -15.84 -14.68 6.60
N PRO A 329 -16.17 -13.60 5.89
CA PRO A 329 -16.33 -12.28 6.49
C PRO A 329 -17.47 -12.25 7.51
N THR A 330 -17.29 -11.48 8.58
CA THR A 330 -18.26 -11.39 9.69
C THR A 330 -19.62 -10.83 9.26
N CYS A 331 -19.62 -9.74 8.49
CA CYS A 331 -20.85 -9.06 8.06
C CYS A 331 -21.51 -9.65 6.80
N LEU A 332 -20.88 -10.64 6.15
CA LEU A 332 -21.32 -11.16 4.84
C LEU A 332 -22.76 -11.69 4.89
N LEU A 333 -23.06 -12.57 5.86
CA LEU A 333 -24.38 -13.19 5.97
C LEU A 333 -25.48 -12.15 6.23
N ASP A 334 -25.19 -11.12 7.01
CA ASP A 334 -26.17 -10.08 7.30
C ASP A 334 -26.38 -9.14 6.11
N ILE A 335 -25.35 -8.89 5.29
CA ILE A 335 -25.52 -8.14 4.04
C ILE A 335 -26.32 -8.96 3.03
N LEU A 336 -26.00 -10.25 2.87
CA LEU A 336 -26.74 -11.14 1.97
C LEU A 336 -28.22 -11.29 2.34
N LYS A 337 -28.56 -11.25 3.64
CA LYS A 337 -29.96 -11.26 4.09
C LYS A 337 -30.72 -9.99 3.74
N ASP A 338 -30.08 -8.83 3.81
CA ASP A 338 -30.73 -7.54 3.57
C ASP A 338 -30.70 -7.12 2.09
N PHE A 339 -29.68 -7.55 1.33
CA PHE A 339 -29.47 -7.13 -0.06
C PHE A 339 -29.50 -8.27 -1.10
N GLY A 340 -29.53 -9.53 -0.68
CA GLY A 340 -29.49 -10.66 -1.61
C GLY A 340 -30.69 -10.73 -2.55
N VAL A 341 -30.48 -11.38 -3.71
CA VAL A 341 -31.43 -11.62 -4.81
C VAL A 341 -31.77 -10.36 -5.62
N SER A 342 -32.17 -9.26 -4.97
CA SER A 342 -32.66 -8.09 -5.69
C SER A 342 -31.99 -6.77 -5.30
N GLY A 343 -31.26 -6.73 -4.19
CA GLY A 343 -30.62 -5.53 -3.62
C GLY A 343 -29.18 -5.28 -4.09
N ILE A 344 -28.64 -6.08 -5.00
CA ILE A 344 -27.32 -5.87 -5.63
C ILE A 344 -27.54 -5.51 -7.11
N ASN A 345 -26.79 -4.53 -7.61
CA ASN A 345 -26.79 -4.19 -9.03
C ASN A 345 -25.91 -5.15 -9.83
N GLU A 346 -26.20 -5.27 -11.14
CA GLU A 346 -25.37 -6.03 -12.09
C GLU A 346 -23.89 -5.59 -12.06
N ILE A 347 -23.01 -6.52 -12.42
CA ILE A 347 -21.56 -6.30 -12.45
C ILE A 347 -21.24 -5.17 -13.43
N ASN A 348 -20.36 -4.25 -13.04
CA ASN A 348 -19.94 -3.09 -13.85
C ASN A 348 -21.07 -2.15 -14.29
N LYS A 349 -22.26 -2.23 -13.68
CA LYS A 349 -23.38 -1.36 -14.02
C LYS A 349 -23.05 0.11 -13.74
N ARG A 350 -23.37 0.98 -14.71
CA ARG A 350 -23.29 2.43 -14.53
C ARG A 350 -24.35 2.91 -13.55
N ILE A 351 -23.92 3.62 -12.52
CA ILE A 351 -24.77 4.26 -11.54
C ILE A 351 -24.76 5.76 -11.82
N GLU A 352 -25.82 6.26 -12.45
CA GLU A 352 -25.92 7.67 -12.86
C GLU A 352 -25.79 8.63 -11.68
N ALA A 353 -26.37 8.27 -10.52
CA ALA A 353 -26.32 9.10 -9.31
C ALA A 353 -24.89 9.44 -8.85
N ILE A 354 -23.90 8.59 -9.16
CA ILE A 354 -22.48 8.83 -8.82
C ILE A 354 -21.57 8.97 -10.05
N GLY A 355 -22.13 8.89 -11.27
CA GLY A 355 -21.40 8.98 -12.54
C GLY A 355 -20.30 7.92 -12.72
N LYS A 356 -20.41 6.76 -12.07
CA LYS A 356 -19.37 5.70 -12.04
C LYS A 356 -19.93 4.31 -12.35
N ASN A 357 -19.04 3.41 -12.75
CA ASN A 357 -19.32 1.99 -12.97
C ASN A 357 -18.57 1.16 -11.91
N PRO A 358 -19.06 1.07 -10.66
CA PRO A 358 -18.44 0.21 -9.66
C PRO A 358 -18.55 -1.28 -10.07
N LEU A 359 -17.60 -2.11 -9.61
CA LEU A 359 -17.66 -3.56 -9.85
C LEU A 359 -18.93 -4.17 -9.25
N LEU A 360 -19.20 -3.84 -7.99
CA LEU A 360 -20.38 -4.22 -7.24
C LEU A 360 -20.97 -2.97 -6.58
N SER A 361 -22.29 -2.83 -6.59
CA SER A 361 -22.99 -1.77 -5.86
C SER A 361 -24.31 -2.28 -5.28
N LEU A 362 -24.67 -1.71 -4.13
CA LEU A 362 -25.91 -2.02 -3.43
C LEU A 362 -27.01 -1.04 -3.84
N LYS A 363 -28.25 -1.53 -3.88
CA LYS A 363 -29.41 -0.72 -4.14
C LYS A 363 -29.97 -0.12 -2.84
N PRO A 364 -30.41 1.15 -2.82
CA PRO A 364 -30.89 1.81 -1.61
C PRO A 364 -32.09 1.09 -0.96
N GLU A 365 -32.94 0.45 -1.76
CA GLU A 365 -34.15 -0.24 -1.30
C GLU A 365 -33.84 -1.37 -0.30
N GLY A 366 -32.69 -2.05 -0.45
CA GLY A 366 -32.26 -3.07 0.50
C GLY A 366 -31.88 -2.50 1.88
N LEU A 367 -31.31 -1.29 1.90
CA LEU A 367 -30.95 -0.61 3.14
C LEU A 367 -32.21 -0.14 3.87
N TYR A 368 -33.07 0.62 3.19
CA TYR A 368 -34.27 1.23 3.78
C TYR A 368 -35.42 0.23 4.00
N GLY A 369 -35.42 -0.89 3.29
CA GLY A 369 -36.32 -2.01 3.57
C GLY A 369 -35.94 -2.83 4.81
N SER A 370 -34.70 -2.71 5.31
CA SER A 370 -34.24 -3.49 6.46
C SER A 370 -34.75 -2.91 7.78
N LYS A 371 -35.65 -3.64 8.44
CA LYS A 371 -36.11 -3.31 9.81
C LYS A 371 -34.97 -3.26 10.82
N LYS A 372 -33.91 -4.06 10.62
CA LYS A 372 -32.73 -4.08 11.48
C LYS A 372 -31.93 -2.78 11.34
N PHE A 373 -31.76 -2.29 10.11
CA PHE A 373 -31.12 -1.01 9.86
C PHE A 373 -31.89 0.14 10.48
N LEU A 374 -33.20 0.23 10.24
CA LEU A 374 -34.02 1.32 10.79
C LEU A 374 -34.01 1.33 12.33
N LYS A 375 -34.06 0.15 12.96
CA LYS A 375 -33.92 0.03 14.41
C LYS A 375 -32.54 0.49 14.88
N TRP A 376 -31.47 0.01 14.24
CA TRP A 376 -30.11 0.43 14.55
C TRP A 376 -29.93 1.95 14.39
N LEU A 377 -30.46 2.55 13.33
CA LEU A 377 -30.40 3.99 13.07
C LEU A 377 -31.10 4.76 14.20
N GLN A 378 -32.29 4.32 14.60
CA GLN A 378 -33.03 4.95 15.70
C GLN A 378 -32.29 4.83 17.03
N ASP A 379 -31.75 3.65 17.35
CA ASP A 379 -30.96 3.43 18.56
C ASP A 379 -29.69 4.30 18.53
N GLU A 380 -28.95 4.31 17.43
CA GLU A 380 -27.71 5.09 17.27
C GLU A 380 -27.94 6.60 17.41
N LEU A 381 -28.99 7.12 16.76
CA LEU A 381 -29.36 8.53 16.88
C LEU A 381 -29.82 8.90 18.29
N SER A 382 -30.41 7.97 19.03
CA SER A 382 -30.86 8.20 20.41
C SER A 382 -29.71 8.18 21.42
N TRP A 383 -28.74 7.28 21.23
CA TRP A 383 -27.67 7.04 22.21
C TRP A 383 -26.39 7.82 21.94
N SER A 384 -26.05 8.06 20.66
CA SER A 384 -24.73 8.57 20.27
C SER A 384 -24.76 9.99 19.72
N LEU A 385 -25.92 10.53 19.38
CA LEU A 385 -26.03 11.87 18.79
C LEU A 385 -25.92 12.96 19.87
N SER A 386 -24.99 13.88 19.69
CA SER A 386 -24.87 15.06 20.56
C SER A 386 -26.11 15.95 20.45
N SER A 387 -26.64 16.42 21.57
CA SER A 387 -27.76 17.37 21.62
C SER A 387 -27.45 18.72 20.93
N LYS A 388 -26.17 19.01 20.68
CA LYS A 388 -25.73 20.19 19.91
C LYS A 388 -25.91 20.02 18.39
N ILE A 389 -26.09 18.82 17.85
CA ILE A 389 -26.18 18.64 16.40
C ILE A 389 -27.51 19.18 15.86
N ASN A 390 -27.49 20.17 14.97
CA ASN A 390 -28.67 20.75 14.32
C ASN A 390 -28.58 20.81 12.79
N THR A 391 -27.43 20.43 12.20
CA THR A 391 -27.22 20.47 10.77
C THR A 391 -26.92 19.06 10.25
N VAL A 392 -27.66 18.62 9.23
CA VAL A 392 -27.43 17.36 8.52
C VAL A 392 -26.75 17.65 7.20
N VAL A 393 -25.61 17.02 6.93
CA VAL A 393 -24.85 17.13 5.69
C VAL A 393 -24.81 15.78 4.99
N TYR A 394 -25.04 15.75 3.68
CA TYR A 394 -25.08 14.50 2.92
C TYR A 394 -24.41 14.60 1.55
N SER A 395 -23.95 13.46 1.02
CA SER A 395 -23.44 13.34 -0.35
C SER A 395 -24.55 13.25 -1.38
N ASP A 396 -24.32 13.84 -2.55
CA ASP A 396 -25.25 13.83 -3.68
C ASP A 396 -25.22 12.51 -4.44
N ASP A 397 -25.79 11.46 -3.86
CA ASP A 397 -25.83 10.12 -4.45
C ASP A 397 -27.25 9.52 -4.45
N GLY A 398 -28.27 10.33 -4.13
CA GLY A 398 -29.68 9.96 -4.00
C GLY A 398 -29.99 9.07 -2.79
N ALA A 399 -29.17 8.05 -2.54
CA ALA A 399 -29.34 7.16 -1.40
C ALA A 399 -29.14 7.90 -0.07
N SER A 400 -28.08 8.70 0.05
CA SER A 400 -27.73 9.44 1.27
C SER A 400 -28.70 10.59 1.56
N GLU A 401 -29.42 11.09 0.55
CA GLU A 401 -30.49 12.07 0.72
C GLU A 401 -31.63 11.50 1.56
N GLN A 402 -32.09 10.28 1.25
CA GLN A 402 -33.13 9.61 2.05
C GLN A 402 -32.67 9.38 3.50
N LEU A 403 -31.40 9.02 3.72
CA LEU A 403 -30.84 8.90 5.07
C LEU A 403 -30.80 10.25 5.79
N ALA A 404 -30.51 11.33 5.06
CA ALA A 404 -30.46 12.68 5.59
C ALA A 404 -31.85 13.15 6.01
N GLU A 405 -32.89 12.87 5.23
CA GLU A 405 -34.28 13.16 5.58
C GLU A 405 -34.71 12.43 6.85
N LEU A 406 -34.45 11.12 6.96
CA LEU A 406 -34.75 10.34 8.16
C LEU A 406 -34.03 10.88 9.40
N THR A 407 -32.76 11.24 9.25
CA THR A 407 -31.94 11.82 10.33
C THR A 407 -32.44 13.22 10.71
N TYR A 408 -32.81 14.03 9.73
CA TYR A 408 -33.36 15.36 9.92
C TYR A 408 -34.68 15.33 10.70
N ASP A 409 -35.61 14.44 10.31
CA ASP A 409 -36.89 14.27 10.99
C ASP A 409 -36.70 13.82 12.45
N PHE A 410 -35.74 12.94 12.72
CA PHE A 410 -35.39 12.55 14.08
C PHE A 410 -34.92 13.75 14.91
N ILE A 411 -33.98 14.55 14.39
CA ILE A 411 -33.45 15.73 15.10
C ILE A 411 -34.55 16.75 15.35
N LYS A 412 -35.40 17.00 14.35
CA LYS A 412 -36.51 17.96 14.43
C LYS A 412 -37.55 17.56 15.47
N ASN A 413 -37.86 16.27 15.60
CA ASN A 413 -38.82 15.76 16.58
C ASN A 413 -38.24 15.70 18.00
N SER A 414 -36.93 15.57 18.13
CA SER A 414 -36.25 15.41 19.43
C SER A 414 -35.87 16.73 20.10
N LYS A 415 -35.84 17.84 19.35
CA LYS A 415 -35.41 19.16 19.83
C LYS A 415 -36.56 20.13 20.07
N ASP A 416 -36.31 21.10 20.95
CA ASP A 416 -37.22 22.24 21.15
C ASP A 416 -37.43 23.04 19.86
N LYS A 417 -38.67 23.48 19.63
CA LYS A 417 -39.10 24.24 18.44
C LYS A 417 -38.30 25.52 18.15
N SER A 418 -37.51 25.99 19.11
CA SER A 418 -36.64 27.17 18.99
C SER A 418 -35.32 26.89 18.24
N THR A 419 -34.88 25.63 18.12
CA THR A 419 -33.62 25.30 17.46
C THR A 419 -33.84 25.08 15.96
N LYS A 420 -33.31 25.97 15.13
CA LYS A 420 -33.40 25.83 13.67
C LYS A 420 -32.53 24.65 13.23
N THR A 421 -33.18 23.65 12.63
CA THR A 421 -32.53 22.45 12.07
C THR A 421 -32.41 22.64 10.56
N SER A 422 -31.25 22.37 9.98
CA SER A 422 -30.99 22.49 8.54
C SER A 422 -30.51 21.16 7.95
N ILE A 423 -30.84 20.98 6.67
CA ILE A 423 -30.31 19.91 5.82
C ILE A 423 -29.55 20.59 4.68
N VAL A 424 -28.31 20.18 4.46
CA VAL A 424 -27.39 20.81 3.52
C VAL A 424 -26.75 19.75 2.65
N LYS A 425 -26.91 19.90 1.35
CA LYS A 425 -26.20 19.08 0.37
C LYS A 425 -24.72 19.46 0.37
N TRP A 426 -23.82 18.48 0.32
CA TRP A 426 -22.37 18.73 0.41
C TRP A 426 -21.85 19.79 -0.59
N GLN A 427 -22.34 19.75 -1.84
CA GLN A 427 -21.92 20.71 -2.88
C GLN A 427 -22.30 22.16 -2.57
N ASP A 428 -23.29 22.36 -1.69
CA ASP A 428 -23.83 23.68 -1.32
C ASP A 428 -23.25 24.21 0.01
N ILE A 429 -22.27 23.49 0.59
CA ILE A 429 -21.62 23.93 1.83
C ILE A 429 -20.86 25.24 1.57
N SER A 430 -21.15 26.22 2.42
CA SER A 430 -20.51 27.53 2.46
C SER A 430 -20.48 28.07 3.88
N LYS A 431 -19.68 29.11 4.16
CA LYS A 431 -19.69 29.78 5.48
C LYS A 431 -21.11 30.16 5.91
N LYS A 432 -21.88 30.77 5.00
CA LYS A 432 -23.27 31.18 5.26
C LYS A 432 -24.20 30.01 5.61
N SER A 433 -24.00 28.84 4.99
CA SER A 433 -24.80 27.65 5.31
C SER A 433 -24.51 27.09 6.71
N LEU A 434 -23.31 27.38 7.25
CA LEU A 434 -22.85 26.85 8.54
C LEU A 434 -22.91 27.89 9.68
N GLU A 435 -23.21 29.16 9.42
CA GLU A 435 -23.27 30.24 10.42
C GLU A 435 -24.13 29.90 11.66
N GLU A 436 -25.27 29.24 11.46
CA GLU A 436 -26.19 28.83 12.54
C GLU A 436 -25.93 27.39 13.06
N SER A 437 -24.87 26.73 12.59
CA SER A 437 -24.57 25.34 12.95
C SER A 437 -23.93 25.24 14.33
N THR A 438 -24.59 24.52 15.22
CA THR A 438 -24.10 24.22 16.58
C THR A 438 -23.48 22.82 16.70
N GLY A 439 -23.72 21.98 15.70
CA GLY A 439 -23.09 20.67 15.51
C GLY A 439 -23.60 20.03 14.22
N ILE A 440 -22.78 19.16 13.63
CA ILE A 440 -23.03 18.61 12.29
C ILE A 440 -23.05 17.09 12.33
N ILE A 441 -24.06 16.49 11.69
CA ILE A 441 -24.02 15.07 11.34
C ILE A 441 -23.81 14.94 9.83
N VAL A 442 -22.77 14.21 9.45
CA VAL A 442 -22.50 13.85 8.06
C VAL A 442 -23.04 12.45 7.83
N VAL A 443 -24.01 12.31 6.94
CA VAL A 443 -24.64 11.03 6.63
C VAL A 443 -24.23 10.52 5.24
N SER A 444 -24.02 9.22 5.14
CA SER A 444 -23.78 8.54 3.87
C SER A 444 -24.38 7.14 3.89
N ALA A 445 -25.26 6.83 2.93
CA ALA A 445 -25.90 5.52 2.87
C ALA A 445 -24.90 4.40 2.56
N PHE A 446 -24.00 4.65 1.61
CA PHE A 446 -22.97 3.69 1.17
C PHE A 446 -21.62 4.39 1.04
N SER A 447 -20.54 3.74 1.49
CA SER A 447 -19.20 4.31 1.39
C SER A 447 -18.16 3.25 0.99
N GLY A 448 -17.29 3.57 0.03
CA GLY A 448 -16.09 2.78 -0.27
C GLY A 448 -14.95 3.08 0.72
N ASP A 449 -13.78 3.49 0.24
CA ASP A 449 -12.67 3.96 1.11
C ASP A 449 -12.88 5.37 1.72
N GLY A 450 -14.08 5.93 1.58
CA GLY A 450 -14.48 7.20 2.18
C GLY A 450 -13.85 8.45 1.58
N GLY A 451 -13.47 8.44 0.29
CA GLY A 451 -12.94 9.63 -0.40
C GLY A 451 -13.84 10.86 -0.27
N THR A 452 -15.15 10.69 -0.51
CA THR A 452 -16.15 11.75 -0.34
C THR A 452 -16.30 12.21 1.11
N LEU A 453 -16.31 11.28 2.09
CA LEU A 453 -16.37 11.62 3.51
C LEU A 453 -15.15 12.45 3.96
N ARG A 454 -13.96 12.14 3.42
CA ARG A 454 -12.74 12.92 3.69
C ARG A 454 -12.84 14.32 3.11
N GLN A 455 -13.42 14.48 1.92
CA GLN A 455 -13.67 15.79 1.31
C GLN A 455 -14.66 16.60 2.14
N ILE A 456 -15.83 16.04 2.48
CA ILE A 456 -16.80 16.69 3.38
C ILE A 456 -16.14 17.13 4.69
N SER A 457 -15.35 16.26 5.33
CA SER A 457 -14.64 16.59 6.57
C SER A 457 -13.64 17.74 6.42
N ARG A 458 -12.99 17.88 5.26
CA ARG A 458 -12.07 18.98 4.94
C ARG A 458 -12.86 20.28 4.73
N ASP A 459 -13.89 20.24 3.91
CA ASP A 459 -14.70 21.42 3.58
C ASP A 459 -15.38 21.98 4.84
N LEU A 460 -15.93 21.12 5.69
CA LEU A 460 -16.47 21.52 6.98
C LEU A 460 -15.44 22.22 7.87
N ARG A 461 -14.17 21.78 7.87
CA ARG A 461 -13.10 22.46 8.63
C ARG A 461 -12.75 23.84 8.07
N GLU A 462 -12.92 24.04 6.79
CA GLU A 462 -12.63 25.31 6.14
C GLU A 462 -13.73 26.36 6.37
N TYR A 463 -14.99 25.92 6.44
CA TYR A 463 -16.14 26.81 6.56
C TYR A 463 -16.64 27.02 7.99
N GLU A 464 -16.27 26.16 8.95
CA GLU A 464 -16.59 26.35 10.37
C GLU A 464 -15.71 27.43 11.02
N GLU A 465 -16.33 28.39 11.71
CA GLU A 465 -15.61 29.42 12.48
C GLU A 465 -15.03 28.88 13.80
N SER A 466 -15.62 27.82 14.34
CA SER A 466 -15.20 27.19 15.59
C SER A 466 -15.41 25.68 15.55
N THR A 467 -14.61 24.94 16.31
CA THR A 467 -14.73 23.47 16.35
C THR A 467 -16.01 23.05 17.07
N ILE A 468 -17.02 22.67 16.29
CA ILE A 468 -18.30 22.15 16.78
C ILE A 468 -18.33 20.62 16.76
N PRO A 469 -19.20 19.96 17.54
CA PRO A 469 -19.34 18.51 17.54
C PRO A 469 -19.74 17.98 16.15
N ARG A 470 -19.04 16.93 15.70
CA ARG A 470 -19.39 16.22 14.47
C ARG A 470 -19.67 14.75 14.70
N HIS A 471 -20.55 14.19 13.89
CA HIS A 471 -20.85 12.77 13.84
C HIS A 471 -20.88 12.30 12.40
N PHE A 472 -20.08 11.32 12.03
CA PHE A 472 -20.16 10.63 10.75
C PHE A 472 -21.02 9.38 10.91
N LEU A 473 -22.12 9.29 10.17
CA LEU A 473 -23.04 8.16 10.21
C LEU A 473 -23.10 7.51 8.83
N ILE A 474 -22.68 6.25 8.76
CA ILE A 474 -22.63 5.46 7.52
C ILE A 474 -23.59 4.27 7.62
N GLY A 475 -24.37 4.03 6.56
CA GLY A 475 -25.13 2.80 6.41
C GLY A 475 -24.21 1.59 6.21
N VAL A 476 -23.78 1.34 4.98
CA VAL A 476 -22.91 0.20 4.65
C VAL A 476 -21.57 0.66 4.06
N GLY A 477 -20.48 0.22 4.67
CA GLY A 477 -19.12 0.37 4.15
C GLY A 477 -18.72 -0.81 3.25
N LEU A 478 -18.21 -0.52 2.06
CA LEU A 478 -17.64 -1.46 1.09
C LEU A 478 -16.19 -1.04 0.74
N PRO A 479 -15.27 -1.00 1.73
CA PRO A 479 -13.89 -0.57 1.51
C PRO A 479 -13.09 -1.61 0.72
N GLN A 480 -11.90 -1.22 0.28
CA GLN A 480 -10.96 -2.18 -0.28
C GLN A 480 -10.41 -3.14 0.79
N SER A 481 -10.17 -2.66 2.01
CA SER A 481 -9.62 -3.45 3.12
C SER A 481 -10.16 -2.98 4.48
N MET A 482 -10.10 -3.84 5.51
CA MET A 482 -10.40 -3.39 6.88
C MET A 482 -9.39 -2.36 7.35
N GLU A 483 -8.13 -2.46 6.93
CA GLU A 483 -7.11 -1.47 7.25
C GLU A 483 -7.44 -0.08 6.67
N SER A 484 -7.89 0.01 5.41
CA SER A 484 -8.26 1.28 4.79
C SER A 484 -9.44 1.93 5.53
N TRP A 485 -10.40 1.11 5.97
CA TRP A 485 -11.55 1.55 6.76
C TRP A 485 -11.15 2.06 8.15
N ALA A 486 -10.29 1.34 8.87
CA ALA A 486 -9.79 1.78 10.17
C ALA A 486 -9.02 3.11 10.07
N ARG A 487 -8.23 3.28 8.99
CA ARG A 487 -7.54 4.56 8.71
C ARG A 487 -8.52 5.69 8.37
N LEU A 488 -9.64 5.39 7.68
CA LEU A 488 -10.69 6.36 7.42
C LEU A 488 -11.36 6.83 8.72
N GLU A 489 -11.75 5.90 9.59
CA GLU A 489 -12.32 6.21 10.90
C GLU A 489 -11.37 7.10 11.71
N GLN A 490 -10.10 6.69 11.85
CA GLN A 490 -9.08 7.46 12.55
C GLN A 490 -8.91 8.89 11.99
N PHE A 491 -9.05 9.07 10.68
CA PHE A 491 -8.99 10.38 10.05
C PHE A 491 -10.21 11.24 10.38
N LEU A 492 -11.41 10.65 10.34
CA LEU A 492 -12.67 11.39 10.51
C LEU A 492 -12.97 11.76 11.97
N VAL A 493 -12.53 10.94 12.93
CA VAL A 493 -12.80 11.19 14.36
C VAL A 493 -11.90 12.27 15.00
N ARG A 494 -10.81 12.67 14.34
CA ARG A 494 -9.82 13.61 14.89
C ARG A 494 -10.20 15.06 14.61
N ASN A 495 -10.00 15.94 15.59
CA ASN A 495 -10.18 17.39 15.47
C ASN A 495 -9.15 18.16 16.32
N ALA A 496 -9.26 19.49 16.33
CA ALA A 496 -8.32 20.39 17.01
C ALA A 496 -8.42 20.39 18.56
N THR A 497 -9.41 19.70 19.12
CA THR A 497 -9.63 19.61 20.57
C THR A 497 -9.19 18.26 21.14
N SER A 498 -9.20 18.13 22.47
CA SER A 498 -8.96 16.85 23.15
C SER A 498 -10.12 15.85 22.99
N ARG A 499 -11.27 16.29 22.48
CA ARG A 499 -12.45 15.44 22.26
C ARG A 499 -12.41 14.86 20.84
N SER A 500 -12.90 13.64 20.67
CA SER A 500 -13.07 13.04 19.35
C SER A 500 -14.47 13.29 18.80
N TYR A 501 -14.60 13.35 17.48
CA TYR A 501 -15.88 13.24 16.79
C TYR A 501 -16.38 11.80 16.82
N ASN A 502 -17.69 11.64 16.65
CA ASN A 502 -18.32 10.31 16.61
C ASN A 502 -18.30 9.75 15.20
N PHE A 503 -18.14 8.43 15.10
CA PHE A 503 -18.18 7.68 13.84
C PHE A 503 -19.00 6.41 14.08
N SER A 504 -20.11 6.28 13.36
CA SER A 504 -21.01 5.14 13.49
C SER A 504 -21.25 4.53 12.13
N THR A 505 -21.16 3.21 12.04
CA THR A 505 -21.41 2.45 10.81
C THR A 505 -22.24 1.23 11.13
N TRP A 506 -23.28 0.95 10.33
CA TRP A 506 -24.12 -0.22 10.57
C TRP A 506 -23.38 -1.52 10.23
N LYS A 507 -22.81 -1.60 9.02
CA LYS A 507 -22.05 -2.78 8.55
C LYS A 507 -20.88 -2.39 7.66
N VAL A 508 -19.82 -3.19 7.70
CA VAL A 508 -18.63 -3.04 6.85
C VAL A 508 -18.29 -4.39 6.23
N LEU A 509 -18.10 -4.41 4.92
CA LEU A 509 -17.70 -5.59 4.16
C LEU A 509 -16.62 -5.22 3.14
N PRO A 510 -15.33 -5.48 3.45
CA PRO A 510 -14.26 -5.29 2.49
C PRO A 510 -14.46 -6.15 1.25
N LEU A 511 -14.28 -5.57 0.06
CA LEU A 511 -14.42 -6.26 -1.21
C LEU A 511 -13.10 -6.53 -1.92
N GLY A 512 -12.00 -5.98 -1.42
CA GLY A 512 -10.69 -6.07 -2.06
C GLY A 512 -10.38 -4.90 -2.99
N PRO A 513 -9.18 -4.88 -3.57
CA PRO A 513 -8.69 -3.77 -4.38
C PRO A 513 -9.53 -3.54 -5.64
N ASP A 514 -9.63 -2.29 -6.06
CA ASP A 514 -10.39 -1.90 -7.27
C ASP A 514 -9.84 -2.51 -8.56
N ASN A 515 -8.62 -3.04 -8.54
CA ASN A 515 -8.01 -3.71 -9.69
C ASN A 515 -8.77 -4.98 -10.12
N VAL A 516 -9.65 -5.55 -9.29
CA VAL A 516 -10.54 -6.65 -9.69
C VAL A 516 -11.44 -6.21 -10.85
N LYS A 517 -11.81 -4.93 -10.91
CA LYS A 517 -12.53 -4.34 -12.05
C LYS A 517 -11.72 -4.42 -13.35
N ASN A 518 -10.38 -4.37 -13.25
CA ASN A 518 -9.51 -4.41 -14.42
C ASN A 518 -9.59 -5.75 -15.16
N SER A 519 -10.04 -6.83 -14.50
CA SER A 519 -10.18 -8.13 -15.17
C SER A 519 -11.17 -8.13 -16.34
N TRP A 520 -12.12 -7.20 -16.42
CA TRP A 520 -12.97 -7.04 -17.61
C TRP A 520 -12.30 -6.18 -18.69
N SER A 521 -11.59 -5.12 -18.29
CA SER A 521 -10.85 -4.31 -19.26
C SER A 521 -9.67 -5.07 -19.88
N GLU A 522 -9.01 -5.95 -19.11
CA GLU A 522 -7.94 -6.83 -19.59
C GLU A 522 -8.46 -7.80 -20.66
N LEU A 523 -9.69 -8.33 -20.52
CA LEU A 523 -10.30 -9.13 -21.60
C LEU A 523 -10.60 -8.32 -22.84
N MET A 524 -11.09 -7.09 -22.68
CA MET A 524 -11.34 -6.22 -23.84
C MET A 524 -10.03 -5.87 -24.56
N GLN A 525 -8.93 -5.68 -23.81
CA GLN A 525 -7.59 -5.50 -24.39
C GLN A 525 -7.10 -6.78 -25.07
N LEU A 526 -7.34 -7.95 -24.50
CA LEU A 526 -7.01 -9.24 -25.10
C LEU A 526 -7.76 -9.44 -26.44
N ALA A 527 -9.06 -9.14 -26.47
CA ALA A 527 -9.88 -9.20 -27.69
C ALA A 527 -9.35 -8.26 -28.77
N SER A 528 -9.06 -7.00 -28.41
CA SER A 528 -8.45 -6.04 -29.33
C SER A 528 -7.06 -6.47 -29.83
N THR A 529 -6.29 -7.17 -28.99
CA THR A 529 -5.00 -7.72 -29.41
C THR A 529 -5.21 -8.83 -30.44
N ALA A 530 -6.15 -9.74 -30.20
CA ALA A 530 -6.45 -10.85 -31.09
C ALA A 530 -6.97 -10.41 -32.47
N GLU A 531 -7.80 -9.35 -32.52
CA GLU A 531 -8.28 -8.76 -33.80
C GLU A 531 -7.16 -8.21 -34.68
N ASN A 532 -6.03 -7.80 -34.08
CA ASN A 532 -4.90 -7.20 -34.80
C ASN A 532 -3.79 -8.23 -35.13
N MET A 533 -4.00 -9.52 -34.83
CA MET A 533 -3.00 -10.57 -35.07
C MET A 533 -3.06 -11.06 -36.52
N SER A 534 -1.92 -11.00 -37.20
CA SER A 534 -1.78 -11.39 -38.61
C SER A 534 -0.97 -12.68 -38.81
N GLU A 535 -0.49 -13.30 -37.73
CA GLU A 535 0.38 -14.49 -37.79
C GLU A 535 -0.03 -15.54 -36.73
N CYS A 536 -0.02 -16.81 -37.12
CA CYS A 536 -0.23 -17.95 -36.21
C CYS A 536 1.14 -18.55 -35.85
N PRO A 537 1.54 -18.61 -34.56
CA PRO A 537 2.84 -19.11 -34.15
C PRO A 537 2.95 -20.65 -34.14
N LEU A 538 1.84 -21.38 -34.34
CA LEU A 538 1.80 -22.84 -34.26
C LEU A 538 1.84 -23.46 -35.67
N GLU A 539 2.91 -24.21 -35.97
CA GLU A 539 3.15 -24.82 -37.29
C GLU A 539 2.05 -25.79 -37.76
N PHE A 540 1.25 -26.34 -36.83
CA PHE A 540 0.18 -27.31 -37.14
C PHE A 540 -1.21 -26.67 -37.32
N LEU A 541 -1.36 -25.36 -37.17
CA LEU A 541 -2.63 -24.63 -37.28
C LEU A 541 -2.59 -23.67 -38.47
N SER A 542 -3.62 -23.70 -39.31
CA SER A 542 -3.75 -22.74 -40.41
C SER A 542 -4.12 -21.35 -39.87
N TYR A 543 -3.76 -20.30 -40.62
CA TYR A 543 -4.16 -18.93 -40.27
C TYR A 543 -5.68 -18.76 -40.25
N ASP A 544 -6.39 -19.39 -41.19
CA ASP A 544 -7.86 -19.32 -41.28
C ASP A 544 -8.52 -19.94 -40.04
N ASP A 545 -7.99 -21.08 -39.54
CA ASP A 545 -8.48 -21.70 -38.31
C ASP A 545 -8.20 -20.82 -37.07
N ALA A 546 -7.01 -20.21 -37.00
CA ALA A 546 -6.65 -19.30 -35.91
C ALA A 546 -7.56 -18.06 -35.89
N SER A 547 -7.86 -17.48 -37.05
CA SER A 547 -8.78 -16.34 -37.18
C SER A 547 -10.18 -16.70 -36.66
N LEU A 548 -10.71 -17.86 -37.03
CA LEU A 548 -12.01 -18.34 -36.54
C LEU A 548 -12.04 -18.49 -35.01
N TYR A 549 -10.93 -18.92 -34.41
CA TYR A 549 -10.83 -19.05 -32.96
C TYR A 549 -10.79 -17.69 -32.26
N PHE A 550 -10.08 -16.72 -32.83
CA PHE A 550 -10.05 -15.35 -32.30
C PHE A 550 -11.41 -14.66 -32.40
N ASP A 551 -12.11 -14.80 -33.53
CA ASP A 551 -13.44 -14.23 -33.72
C ASP A 551 -14.44 -14.76 -32.67
N ALA A 552 -14.47 -16.08 -32.47
CA ALA A 552 -15.32 -16.71 -31.47
C ALA A 552 -14.98 -16.25 -30.03
N MET A 553 -13.70 -16.11 -29.70
CA MET A 553 -13.25 -15.59 -28.40
C MET A 553 -13.72 -14.13 -28.19
N THR A 554 -13.51 -13.27 -29.19
CA THR A 554 -13.88 -11.85 -29.15
C THR A 554 -15.39 -11.65 -29.02
N GLU A 555 -16.20 -12.49 -29.69
CA GLU A 555 -17.65 -12.47 -29.56
C GLU A 555 -18.08 -12.79 -28.12
N VAL A 556 -17.54 -13.84 -27.51
CA VAL A 556 -17.86 -14.24 -26.14
C VAL A 556 -17.46 -13.15 -25.13
N ILE A 557 -16.28 -12.53 -25.30
CA ILE A 557 -15.82 -11.42 -24.47
C ILE A 557 -16.77 -10.22 -24.59
N SER A 558 -17.15 -9.86 -25.82
CA SER A 558 -18.02 -8.72 -26.10
C SER A 558 -19.42 -8.90 -25.51
N ASN A 559 -19.94 -10.12 -25.49
CA ASN A 559 -21.22 -10.48 -24.91
C ASN A 559 -21.21 -10.52 -23.37
N SER A 560 -20.02 -10.62 -22.75
CA SER A 560 -19.84 -10.80 -21.29
C SER A 560 -19.30 -9.56 -20.57
N LYS A 561 -19.56 -8.34 -21.08
CA LYS A 561 -19.03 -7.09 -20.50
C LYS A 561 -19.45 -6.82 -19.05
N ASN A 562 -20.65 -7.25 -18.69
CA ASN A 562 -21.27 -7.05 -17.38
C ASN A 562 -21.57 -8.38 -16.66
N SER A 563 -20.89 -9.46 -17.03
CA SER A 563 -21.08 -10.80 -16.46
C SER A 563 -19.77 -11.58 -16.43
N LEU A 564 -19.79 -12.75 -15.80
CA LEU A 564 -18.77 -13.77 -16.02
C LEU A 564 -18.94 -14.38 -17.43
N LEU A 565 -17.89 -15.00 -17.95
CA LEU A 565 -17.95 -15.75 -19.20
C LEU A 565 -18.91 -16.95 -19.03
N PRO A 566 -19.68 -17.31 -20.07
CA PRO A 566 -20.57 -18.46 -20.03
C PRO A 566 -19.79 -19.78 -20.01
N ASN A 567 -20.50 -20.91 -19.93
CA ASN A 567 -19.91 -22.20 -20.26
C ASN A 567 -19.75 -22.36 -21.79
N THR A 568 -19.13 -23.45 -22.24
CA THR A 568 -18.97 -23.75 -23.70
C THR A 568 -20.28 -24.10 -24.42
N LYS A 569 -21.42 -24.13 -23.71
CA LYS A 569 -22.76 -24.22 -24.29
C LYS A 569 -23.47 -22.86 -24.36
N SER A 570 -22.75 -21.78 -24.08
CA SER A 570 -23.26 -20.41 -24.00
C SER A 570 -24.32 -20.18 -22.92
N GLU A 571 -24.38 -21.06 -21.91
CA GLU A 571 -25.26 -20.90 -20.75
C GLU A 571 -24.54 -20.14 -19.64
N GLN A 572 -25.29 -19.33 -18.89
CA GLN A 572 -24.74 -18.63 -17.72
C GLN A 572 -24.34 -19.61 -16.62
N LEU A 573 -23.22 -19.33 -15.96
CA LEU A 573 -22.76 -20.10 -14.81
C LEU A 573 -23.73 -19.94 -13.64
N LYS A 574 -24.13 -21.08 -13.05
CA LYS A 574 -25.06 -21.16 -11.91
C LYS A 574 -24.38 -21.75 -10.69
N ILE A 575 -24.89 -21.38 -9.51
CA ILE A 575 -24.48 -21.91 -8.22
C ILE A 575 -25.39 -23.07 -7.82
N THR A 576 -24.86 -24.06 -7.10
CA THR A 576 -25.64 -25.16 -6.53
C THR A 576 -25.85 -25.00 -5.02
N GLU A 577 -26.80 -25.76 -4.46
CA GLU A 577 -27.11 -25.70 -3.03
C GLU A 577 -25.92 -26.09 -2.16
N GLY A 578 -25.88 -25.56 -0.93
CA GLY A 578 -24.85 -25.92 0.05
C GLY A 578 -23.55 -25.11 -0.03
N PHE A 579 -23.52 -23.96 -0.74
CA PHE A 579 -22.36 -23.08 -0.71
C PHE A 579 -22.04 -22.61 0.72
N VAL A 580 -20.82 -22.92 1.17
CA VAL A 580 -20.38 -22.77 2.57
C VAL A 580 -20.50 -21.34 3.11
N PHE A 581 -20.30 -20.32 2.26
CA PHE A 581 -20.40 -18.92 2.70
C PHE A 581 -21.82 -18.37 2.72
N PHE A 582 -22.79 -19.05 2.10
CA PHE A 582 -24.21 -18.68 2.20
C PHE A 582 -24.89 -19.29 3.42
N ASN A 583 -24.37 -20.38 3.97
CA ASN A 583 -24.87 -20.98 5.22
C ASN A 583 -26.40 -21.17 5.22
N GLY A 584 -26.94 -21.65 4.09
CA GLY A 584 -28.35 -21.94 3.90
C GLY A 584 -29.29 -20.75 3.70
N ILE A 585 -28.79 -19.51 3.57
CA ILE A 585 -29.64 -18.32 3.37
C ILE A 585 -30.50 -18.42 2.11
N PHE A 586 -29.99 -19.09 1.07
CA PHE A 586 -30.61 -19.12 -0.26
C PHE A 586 -31.03 -20.52 -0.71
N ASP A 587 -31.01 -21.54 0.16
CA ASP A 587 -31.31 -22.93 -0.25
C ASP A 587 -32.69 -23.06 -0.91
N SER A 588 -33.68 -22.26 -0.50
CA SER A 588 -35.02 -22.26 -1.09
C SER A 588 -35.22 -21.28 -2.26
N ARG A 589 -34.20 -20.47 -2.61
CA ARG A 589 -34.27 -19.37 -3.61
C ARG A 589 -33.04 -19.32 -4.49
N ILE A 590 -32.37 -20.46 -4.67
CA ILE A 590 -31.06 -20.50 -5.30
C ILE A 590 -31.13 -20.14 -6.80
N ASP A 591 -32.25 -20.45 -7.44
CA ASP A 591 -32.55 -20.10 -8.83
C ASP A 591 -32.72 -18.59 -9.05
N GLU A 592 -32.96 -17.81 -7.98
CA GLU A 592 -33.12 -16.36 -8.04
C GLU A 592 -31.80 -15.61 -7.85
N LEU A 593 -30.71 -16.32 -7.51
CA LEU A 593 -29.41 -15.68 -7.27
C LEU A 593 -28.77 -15.21 -8.57
N SER A 594 -28.27 -13.97 -8.53
CA SER A 594 -27.44 -13.45 -9.61
C SER A 594 -25.97 -13.85 -9.41
N GLN A 595 -25.14 -13.57 -10.41
CA GLN A 595 -23.69 -13.76 -10.29
C GLN A 595 -23.05 -12.81 -9.26
N CYS A 596 -23.74 -11.71 -8.92
CA CYS A 596 -23.22 -10.66 -8.06
C CYS A 596 -23.09 -11.08 -6.60
N GLU A 597 -24.06 -11.85 -6.06
CA GLU A 597 -24.00 -12.38 -4.69
C GLU A 597 -22.80 -13.30 -4.51
N THR A 598 -22.57 -14.16 -5.50
CA THR A 598 -21.48 -15.12 -5.51
C THR A 598 -20.13 -14.41 -5.60
N LEU A 599 -20.01 -13.45 -6.53
CA LEU A 599 -18.82 -12.63 -6.66
C LEU A 599 -18.54 -11.82 -5.40
N MET A 600 -19.56 -11.24 -4.77
CA MET A 600 -19.44 -10.49 -3.51
C MET A 600 -18.93 -11.38 -2.37
N ALA A 601 -19.48 -12.59 -2.23
CA ALA A 601 -19.06 -13.54 -1.21
C ALA A 601 -17.60 -13.98 -1.41
N ILE A 602 -17.20 -14.28 -2.65
CA ILE A 602 -15.83 -14.70 -2.95
C ILE A 602 -14.84 -13.56 -2.80
N THR A 603 -15.12 -12.37 -3.35
CA THR A 603 -14.19 -11.24 -3.27
C THR A 603 -13.96 -10.79 -1.82
N SER A 604 -15.01 -10.79 -1.00
CA SER A 604 -14.88 -10.47 0.42
C SER A 604 -14.17 -11.58 1.22
N ALA A 605 -14.36 -12.85 0.87
CA ALA A 605 -13.64 -13.96 1.48
C ALA A 605 -12.14 -13.95 1.13
N LEU A 606 -11.79 -13.68 -0.14
CA LEU A 606 -10.39 -13.51 -0.54
C LEU A 606 -9.76 -12.31 0.15
N GLN A 607 -10.50 -11.20 0.27
CA GLN A 607 -10.01 -10.04 1.02
C GLN A 607 -9.80 -10.37 2.51
N THR A 608 -10.70 -11.14 3.13
CA THR A 608 -10.53 -11.64 4.49
C THR A 608 -9.31 -12.55 4.61
N ALA A 609 -9.01 -13.37 3.59
CA ALA A 609 -7.80 -14.18 3.53
C ALA A 609 -6.53 -13.33 3.43
N ARG A 610 -6.53 -12.23 2.67
CA ARG A 610 -5.39 -11.30 2.57
C ARG A 610 -5.09 -10.57 3.89
N GLU A 611 -6.10 -10.37 4.73
CA GLU A 611 -5.98 -9.69 6.02
C GLU A 611 -6.01 -10.66 7.22
N HIS A 612 -5.89 -11.96 6.96
CA HIS A 612 -5.99 -12.97 8.01
C HIS A 612 -4.80 -12.85 8.97
N LYS A 613 -5.09 -12.91 10.28
CA LYS A 613 -4.07 -12.73 11.35
C LYS A 613 -3.12 -13.91 11.52
N ASP A 614 -3.61 -15.11 11.17
CA ASP A 614 -2.82 -16.35 11.15
C ASP A 614 -2.09 -16.46 9.81
N ASP A 615 -0.75 -16.47 9.86
CA ASP A 615 0.12 -16.56 8.68
C ASP A 615 -0.15 -17.82 7.85
N ASP A 616 -0.64 -18.92 8.45
CA ASP A 616 -0.99 -20.17 7.74
C ASP A 616 -2.27 -20.10 6.92
N LYS A 617 -3.02 -19.02 7.10
CA LYS A 617 -4.28 -18.74 6.41
C LYS A 617 -4.22 -17.41 5.64
N CYS A 618 -3.10 -16.71 5.71
CA CYS A 618 -2.95 -15.39 5.11
C CYS A 618 -2.54 -15.51 3.63
N LEU A 619 -3.32 -14.89 2.75
CA LEU A 619 -3.05 -14.84 1.31
C LEU A 619 -2.04 -13.74 0.93
N ARG A 620 -1.66 -12.87 1.88
CA ARG A 620 -0.71 -11.79 1.63
C ARG A 620 0.71 -12.37 1.51
N PRO A 621 1.43 -12.12 0.40
CA PRO A 621 2.82 -12.53 0.29
C PRO A 621 3.69 -11.78 1.30
N THR A 622 4.83 -12.37 1.59
CA THR A 622 5.87 -11.78 2.44
C THR A 622 7.14 -11.60 1.62
N SER A 623 8.10 -10.81 2.11
CA SER A 623 9.30 -10.45 1.33
C SER A 623 10.17 -11.66 0.91
N TYR A 624 9.95 -12.85 1.46
CA TYR A 624 10.76 -14.07 1.23
C TYR A 624 9.93 -15.31 0.84
N GLN A 625 8.60 -15.22 0.81
CA GLN A 625 7.73 -16.33 0.41
C GLN A 625 6.54 -15.81 -0.38
N SER A 626 6.44 -16.26 -1.64
CA SER A 626 5.25 -16.09 -2.46
C SER A 626 4.11 -16.92 -1.87
N VAL A 627 2.90 -16.40 -1.99
CA VAL A 627 1.70 -17.07 -1.51
C VAL A 627 0.73 -17.17 -2.67
N VAL A 628 0.22 -18.37 -2.90
CA VAL A 628 -0.71 -18.68 -3.99
C VAL A 628 -1.95 -19.36 -3.43
N ILE A 629 -3.05 -19.24 -4.15
CA ILE A 629 -4.26 -20.01 -3.88
C ILE A 629 -3.94 -21.48 -4.18
N SER A 630 -4.21 -22.38 -3.25
CA SER A 630 -4.01 -23.82 -3.48
C SER A 630 -4.86 -24.29 -4.67
N PRO A 631 -4.31 -25.07 -5.63
CA PRO A 631 -5.11 -25.68 -6.70
C PRO A 631 -6.28 -26.52 -6.18
N GLU A 632 -6.16 -27.05 -4.96
CA GLU A 632 -7.23 -27.79 -4.26
C GLU A 632 -8.51 -26.95 -4.09
N ASN A 633 -8.40 -25.61 -4.00
CA ASN A 633 -9.58 -24.74 -3.91
C ASN A 633 -10.53 -24.93 -5.09
N PHE A 634 -10.00 -25.15 -6.30
CA PHE A 634 -10.85 -25.35 -7.47
C PHE A 634 -11.52 -26.73 -7.49
N LEU A 635 -11.02 -27.71 -6.71
CA LEU A 635 -11.70 -28.98 -6.49
C LEU A 635 -12.78 -28.86 -5.39
N ARG A 636 -12.52 -28.06 -4.35
CA ARG A 636 -13.45 -27.84 -3.23
C ARG A 636 -14.62 -26.93 -3.62
N PHE A 637 -14.35 -25.85 -4.34
CA PHE A 637 -15.35 -25.00 -4.97
C PHE A 637 -15.63 -25.54 -6.37
N ASN A 638 -16.36 -26.63 -6.42
CA ASN A 638 -16.66 -27.37 -7.64
C ASN A 638 -17.69 -26.68 -8.56
N ASP A 639 -18.45 -25.70 -8.05
CA ASP A 639 -19.36 -24.93 -8.88
C ASP A 639 -18.58 -24.00 -9.85
N PRO A 640 -18.90 -24.01 -11.15
CA PRO A 640 -18.22 -23.20 -12.15
C PRO A 640 -18.22 -21.70 -11.84
N ILE A 641 -19.33 -21.19 -11.29
CA ILE A 641 -19.46 -19.78 -10.91
C ILE A 641 -18.53 -19.39 -9.75
N LEU A 642 -18.26 -20.31 -8.83
CA LEU A 642 -17.33 -20.08 -7.73
C LEU A 642 -15.89 -20.05 -8.25
N GLN A 643 -15.53 -20.99 -9.12
CA GLN A 643 -14.22 -21.02 -9.78
C GLN A 643 -13.98 -19.74 -10.59
N ALA A 644 -14.96 -19.34 -11.40
CA ALA A 644 -14.93 -18.09 -12.17
C ALA A 644 -14.77 -16.87 -11.26
N SER A 645 -15.55 -16.80 -10.17
CA SER A 645 -15.47 -15.70 -9.21
C SER A 645 -14.10 -15.63 -8.53
N ILE A 646 -13.49 -16.78 -8.18
CA ILE A 646 -12.13 -16.85 -7.63
C ILE A 646 -11.13 -16.31 -8.67
N LEU A 647 -11.19 -16.77 -9.91
CA LEU A 647 -10.28 -16.32 -10.97
C LEU A 647 -10.37 -14.80 -11.20
N ARG A 648 -11.58 -14.23 -11.20
CA ARG A 648 -11.78 -12.78 -11.34
C ARG A 648 -11.33 -11.99 -10.12
N ALA A 649 -11.63 -12.44 -8.91
CA ALA A 649 -11.33 -11.72 -7.67
C ALA A 649 -9.88 -11.86 -7.17
N SER A 650 -9.13 -12.85 -7.68
CA SER A 650 -7.73 -13.06 -7.29
C SER A 650 -6.79 -11.99 -7.88
N LEU A 651 -5.66 -11.74 -7.23
CA LEU A 651 -4.54 -10.97 -7.79
C LEU A 651 -3.70 -11.88 -8.70
N PRO A 652 -2.99 -11.34 -9.71
CA PRO A 652 -2.10 -12.15 -10.55
C PRO A 652 -1.06 -12.93 -9.75
N SER A 653 -0.52 -12.33 -8.68
CA SER A 653 0.43 -12.99 -7.78
C SER A 653 -0.16 -14.18 -7.03
N GLU A 654 -1.48 -14.21 -6.81
CA GLU A 654 -2.18 -15.27 -6.07
C GLU A 654 -2.44 -16.51 -6.95
N LEU A 655 -2.27 -16.39 -8.28
CA LEU A 655 -2.46 -17.46 -9.26
C LEU A 655 -1.18 -17.74 -10.06
N ASP A 656 -0.02 -17.30 -9.54
CA ASP A 656 1.28 -17.53 -10.17
C ASP A 656 1.96 -18.80 -9.63
N TYR A 657 1.70 -19.91 -10.31
CA TYR A 657 2.30 -21.21 -9.98
C TYR A 657 3.66 -21.41 -10.65
N SER A 658 4.17 -20.46 -11.44
CA SER A 658 5.40 -20.64 -12.23
C SER A 658 6.66 -20.84 -11.37
N SER A 659 6.64 -20.34 -10.14
CA SER A 659 7.76 -20.43 -9.20
C SER A 659 7.94 -21.82 -8.58
N ASP A 660 6.92 -22.68 -8.57
CA ASP A 660 6.95 -23.99 -7.90
C ASP A 660 6.62 -25.14 -8.87
N GLN A 661 7.52 -26.12 -8.95
CA GLN A 661 7.38 -27.26 -9.87
C GLN A 661 6.14 -28.09 -9.57
N HIS A 662 5.91 -28.40 -8.28
CA HIS A 662 4.84 -29.30 -7.86
C HIS A 662 3.47 -28.64 -8.01
N LEU A 663 3.34 -27.38 -7.56
CA LEU A 663 2.09 -26.64 -7.70
C LEU A 663 1.74 -26.38 -9.17
N SER A 664 2.74 -26.08 -10.00
CA SER A 664 2.51 -25.92 -11.44
C SER A 664 2.04 -27.20 -12.11
N GLU A 665 2.58 -28.37 -11.74
CA GLU A 665 2.15 -29.66 -12.29
C GLU A 665 0.73 -30.02 -11.84
N LEU A 666 0.40 -29.84 -10.55
CA LEU A 666 -0.95 -30.05 -10.03
C LEU A 666 -1.98 -29.18 -10.74
N MET A 667 -1.66 -27.89 -10.94
CA MET A 667 -2.55 -26.98 -11.64
C MET A 667 -2.68 -27.34 -13.13
N LYS A 668 -1.59 -27.78 -13.78
CA LYS A 668 -1.61 -28.30 -15.16
C LYS A 668 -2.58 -29.49 -15.29
N GLU A 669 -2.46 -30.50 -14.42
CA GLU A 669 -3.35 -31.67 -14.44
C GLU A 669 -4.81 -31.31 -14.21
N PHE A 670 -5.08 -30.35 -13.30
CA PHE A 670 -6.42 -29.85 -13.06
C PHE A 670 -6.99 -29.16 -14.31
N LEU A 671 -6.23 -28.23 -14.90
CA LEU A 671 -6.64 -27.50 -16.11
C LEU A 671 -6.86 -28.44 -17.29
N PHE A 672 -6.00 -29.44 -17.48
CA PHE A 672 -6.17 -30.45 -18.51
C PHE A 672 -7.53 -31.16 -18.39
N LYS A 673 -7.93 -31.55 -17.16
CA LYS A 673 -9.23 -32.17 -16.89
C LYS A 673 -10.40 -31.22 -17.13
N VAL A 674 -10.28 -29.95 -16.75
CA VAL A 674 -11.30 -28.92 -16.98
C VAL A 674 -11.52 -28.70 -18.49
N PHE A 675 -10.44 -28.52 -19.25
CA PHE A 675 -10.52 -28.27 -20.69
C PHE A 675 -11.00 -29.49 -21.47
N SER A 676 -10.52 -30.69 -21.14
CA SER A 676 -10.95 -31.93 -21.81
C SER A 676 -12.42 -32.25 -21.54
N ARG A 677 -12.97 -31.79 -20.41
CA ARG A 677 -14.36 -32.04 -20.00
C ARG A 677 -15.24 -30.79 -20.11
N ASN A 678 -14.89 -29.84 -20.98
CA ASN A 678 -15.59 -28.56 -21.10
C ASN A 678 -17.12 -28.70 -21.34
N MET A 679 -17.55 -29.78 -22.02
CA MET A 679 -18.97 -30.08 -22.27
C MET A 679 -19.74 -30.68 -21.07
N HIS A 680 -19.05 -30.99 -19.97
CA HIS A 680 -19.62 -31.57 -18.75
C HIS A 680 -19.59 -30.57 -17.58
N PRO A 681 -20.44 -30.74 -16.55
CA PRO A 681 -20.51 -29.82 -15.41
C PRO A 681 -19.15 -29.49 -14.76
N PHE A 682 -18.25 -30.49 -14.70
CA PHE A 682 -16.90 -30.33 -14.16
C PHE A 682 -16.05 -29.30 -14.93
N GLY A 683 -16.25 -29.16 -16.24
CA GLY A 683 -15.48 -28.30 -17.12
C GLY A 683 -16.19 -27.01 -17.55
N HIS A 684 -17.37 -26.71 -17.00
CA HIS A 684 -18.16 -25.54 -17.41
C HIS A 684 -17.45 -24.19 -17.17
N ALA A 685 -16.43 -24.12 -16.31
CA ALA A 685 -15.60 -22.93 -16.11
C ALA A 685 -14.41 -22.82 -17.09
N ALA A 686 -14.32 -23.69 -18.11
CA ALA A 686 -13.18 -23.75 -19.03
C ALA A 686 -12.83 -22.40 -19.68
N LEU A 687 -13.84 -21.62 -20.11
CA LEU A 687 -13.60 -20.31 -20.72
C LEU A 687 -12.95 -19.31 -19.74
N GLU A 688 -13.33 -19.32 -18.47
CA GLU A 688 -12.71 -18.47 -17.44
C GLU A 688 -11.27 -18.88 -17.13
N PHE A 689 -10.96 -20.18 -17.08
CA PHE A 689 -9.59 -20.65 -16.92
C PHE A 689 -8.71 -20.35 -18.14
N GLY A 690 -9.24 -20.53 -19.35
CA GLY A 690 -8.56 -20.16 -20.59
C GLY A 690 -8.28 -18.67 -20.66
N ALA A 691 -9.28 -17.85 -20.32
CA ALA A 691 -9.15 -16.40 -20.20
C ALA A 691 -8.08 -15.97 -19.18
N ALA A 692 -8.06 -16.59 -18.01
CA ALA A 692 -7.07 -16.30 -16.96
C ALA A 692 -5.63 -16.64 -17.41
N LEU A 693 -5.44 -17.73 -18.16
CA LEU A 693 -4.17 -18.07 -18.80
C LEU A 693 -3.79 -17.03 -19.87
N ALA A 694 -4.73 -16.65 -20.73
CA ALA A 694 -4.50 -15.75 -21.86
C ALA A 694 -4.07 -14.34 -21.42
N ILE A 695 -4.70 -13.80 -20.37
CA ILE A 695 -4.32 -12.51 -19.76
C ILE A 695 -2.98 -12.61 -19.00
N GLY A 696 -2.49 -13.82 -18.72
CA GLY A 696 -1.30 -14.04 -17.88
C GLY A 696 -1.58 -13.82 -16.39
N LYS A 697 -2.85 -13.85 -15.99
CA LYS A 697 -3.26 -13.78 -14.58
C LYS A 697 -3.00 -15.10 -13.86
N LEU A 698 -3.29 -16.21 -14.51
CA LEU A 698 -2.90 -17.55 -14.09
C LEU A 698 -1.62 -17.92 -14.83
N LYS A 699 -0.55 -18.23 -14.08
CA LYS A 699 0.74 -18.61 -14.68
C LYS A 699 1.15 -20.00 -14.24
N LEU A 700 1.60 -20.79 -15.19
CA LEU A 700 2.28 -22.07 -14.97
C LEU A 700 3.74 -21.92 -15.38
N LYS A 701 4.56 -22.91 -15.09
CA LYS A 701 5.88 -23.02 -15.74
C LYS A 701 5.71 -23.12 -17.25
N ASN A 702 6.64 -22.49 -17.98
CA ASN A 702 6.59 -22.44 -19.45
C ASN A 702 6.47 -23.83 -20.09
N GLU A 703 7.23 -24.80 -19.58
CA GLU A 703 7.18 -26.20 -20.05
C GLU A 703 5.79 -26.82 -19.86
N HIS A 704 5.21 -26.66 -18.66
CA HIS A 704 3.89 -27.20 -18.33
C HIS A 704 2.76 -26.52 -19.10
N CYS A 705 2.88 -25.21 -19.32
CA CYS A 705 1.86 -24.48 -20.05
C CYS A 705 1.87 -24.80 -21.55
N ARG A 706 3.06 -24.90 -22.16
CA ARG A 706 3.19 -25.34 -23.55
C ARG A 706 2.64 -26.76 -23.75
N ASP A 707 3.04 -27.68 -22.87
CA ASP A 707 2.53 -29.06 -22.86
C ASP A 707 0.99 -29.10 -22.75
N LEU A 708 0.41 -28.35 -21.81
CA LEU A 708 -1.05 -28.23 -21.65
C LEU A 708 -1.74 -27.72 -22.90
N ILE A 709 -1.28 -26.59 -23.47
CA ILE A 709 -1.93 -25.94 -24.60
C ILE A 709 -1.81 -26.80 -25.85
N GLU A 710 -0.63 -27.34 -26.15
CA GLU A 710 -0.44 -28.19 -27.34
C GLU A 710 -1.28 -29.47 -27.27
N ASN A 711 -1.34 -30.13 -26.11
CA ASN A 711 -2.14 -31.35 -25.95
C ASN A 711 -3.63 -31.08 -26.16
N ILE A 712 -4.13 -29.94 -25.67
CA ILE A 712 -5.53 -29.56 -25.81
C ILE A 712 -5.87 -29.12 -27.24
N LEU A 713 -4.99 -28.37 -27.92
CA LEU A 713 -5.21 -27.93 -29.30
C LEU A 713 -5.16 -29.11 -30.30
N LYS A 714 -4.36 -30.15 -30.02
CA LYS A 714 -4.28 -31.37 -30.83
C LYS A 714 -5.45 -32.34 -30.58
N ASP A 715 -6.16 -32.21 -29.46
CA ASP A 715 -7.28 -33.09 -29.14
C ASP A 715 -8.53 -32.77 -29.98
N SER A 716 -8.87 -33.68 -30.89
CA SER A 716 -10.04 -33.56 -31.76
C SER A 716 -11.38 -33.58 -31.01
N ASN A 717 -11.42 -34.02 -29.75
CA ASN A 717 -12.64 -34.08 -28.94
C ASN A 717 -13.06 -32.71 -28.39
N ILE A 718 -12.17 -31.71 -28.45
CA ILE A 718 -12.44 -30.36 -27.97
C ILE A 718 -12.81 -29.50 -29.17
N SER A 719 -14.11 -29.22 -29.32
CA SER A 719 -14.65 -28.50 -30.49
C SER A 719 -14.98 -27.02 -30.22
N ASP A 720 -14.87 -26.56 -28.98
CA ASP A 720 -15.22 -25.17 -28.63
C ASP A 720 -14.18 -24.18 -29.18
N LEU A 721 -14.62 -23.31 -30.09
CA LEU A 721 -13.76 -22.37 -30.82
C LEU A 721 -13.24 -21.25 -29.90
N ALA A 722 -14.07 -20.76 -28.99
CA ALA A 722 -13.69 -19.68 -28.08
C ALA A 722 -12.61 -20.14 -27.09
N LEU A 723 -12.72 -21.35 -26.54
CA LEU A 723 -11.71 -21.96 -25.68
C LEU A 723 -10.38 -22.11 -26.42
N LYS A 724 -10.40 -22.57 -27.68
CA LYS A 724 -9.19 -22.64 -28.50
C LYS A 724 -8.57 -21.26 -28.74
N GLY A 725 -9.39 -20.24 -28.94
CA GLY A 725 -8.94 -18.85 -29.09
C GLY A 725 -8.20 -18.34 -27.85
N PHE A 726 -8.76 -18.57 -26.67
CA PHE A 726 -8.09 -18.24 -25.41
C PHE A 726 -6.76 -18.96 -25.23
N LEU A 727 -6.71 -20.27 -25.52
CA LEU A 727 -5.48 -21.06 -25.38
C LEU A 727 -4.41 -20.66 -26.39
N LEU A 728 -4.80 -20.30 -27.62
CA LEU A 728 -3.89 -19.78 -28.62
C LEU A 728 -3.29 -18.44 -28.17
N MET A 729 -4.10 -17.52 -27.65
CA MET A 729 -3.62 -16.26 -27.07
C MET A 729 -2.69 -16.49 -25.87
N ALA A 730 -2.99 -17.47 -25.02
CA ALA A 730 -2.11 -17.85 -23.91
C ALA A 730 -0.74 -18.36 -24.41
N PHE A 731 -0.71 -19.10 -25.52
CA PHE A 731 0.54 -19.58 -26.13
C PHE A 731 1.37 -18.44 -26.71
N ILE A 732 0.74 -17.50 -27.40
CA ILE A 732 1.37 -16.31 -27.98
C ILE A 732 2.04 -15.47 -26.88
N ASN A 733 1.28 -15.15 -25.82
CA ASN A 733 1.76 -14.30 -24.74
C ASN A 733 2.88 -14.91 -23.88
N GLN A 734 3.14 -16.22 -24.00
CA GLN A 734 4.26 -16.89 -23.33
C GLN A 734 5.49 -17.07 -24.23
N SER A 735 5.35 -16.80 -25.53
CA SER A 735 6.42 -16.95 -26.52
C SER A 735 7.12 -15.61 -26.82
N LEU A 736 6.51 -14.50 -26.42
CA LEU A 736 7.07 -13.15 -26.32
C LEU A 736 7.80 -12.99 -24.98
#